data_AF-A0A4C2ECS0-F1
#
_entry.id   AF-A0A4C2ECS0-F1
#
_cell.length_a   1.000
_cell.length_b   1.000
_cell.length_c   1.000
_cell.angle_alpha   90.00
_cell.angle_beta   90.00
_cell.angle_gamma   90.00
#
_symmetry.space_group_name_H-M   'P 1'
#
loop_
_entity.id
_entity.type
_entity.pdbx_description
1 polymer ?
#
loop_
_entity_poly.entity_id
_entity_poly.type
_entity_poly.pdbx_seq_one_letter_code
_entity_poly.pdbx_strand_id
1 'polypeptide(L)'
;MFQSQSWAVLVTLAVVGLTAGAGGVTAMQADDGGSDMNLQVETPTDDNETQQENPDSVSDGEYSDETAAWLARTMGSQLENSSIALSNQQYDRARSVLGDDYDERLEQYVEVAGDTSSETDDTAAREFEAARGNQQNFTNEVQRYRQQYAAYQAARENGNEREARITARAMERTAANISDSSQRLNRNFEQIENTTSVDLSNGQGEINETTENITATQSAVREETLVGTTLTVQAIDQTASFSDPGTISGQIQTENGSVIADEPVELRVGNRTRTVQTDSNGTFETQYRPRSVGLGPQSVPVEYIPSADSVYLTDNASFTITVQQVTPDVTNDISPEAVGYGDRLDVSVSVAVNSTGVSDIPVEFLVGDAVVARTTTGPNGTVTAAVQVPASVDDGDRQVVARIPYQDRAIAGSQSEHPVVVVETETTLSVSASRTDNGIVARGQLQTAAGDPVADRPVQIQAGDGEAQVVETTQNGSFQTVVADPQTGESVTVTATYTEPRSNLGNATATATVAAGTGGGNPPVGSGSDRDILIDTLLGILFGSDENPGIGFGNGVIGYSWLPVLGGGLALIVVGASWFVVARFNQTQDTDTTASVETADPPSTEPDKPPTILDDAGPTFEERIETYLDSGNYDAATVLAYTAVHDELVTKNGIDEGTTHWELLRESREHGVPEDQVADIETVVEAFEMAAFAPTSVEPSRAQAAVERAQDFQADSR
;
A
#
# COMPACT_ATOMS: atom_id res chain seq x y z
N MET A 1 40.96 4.94 -43.07
CA MET A 1 40.39 4.83 -44.42
C MET A 1 38.87 4.83 -44.24
N PHE A 2 38.20 5.92 -44.67
CA PHE A 2 36.74 6.16 -44.90
C PHE A 2 35.69 5.65 -43.88
N GLN A 3 34.62 6.38 -43.49
CA GLN A 3 34.22 7.79 -43.52
C GLN A 3 32.89 7.94 -42.74
N SER A 4 32.73 9.07 -42.03
CA SER A 4 31.52 9.85 -41.63
C SER A 4 30.10 9.28 -41.75
N GLN A 5 29.25 9.60 -40.75
CA GLN A 5 28.28 10.71 -40.83
C GLN A 5 27.87 11.22 -39.44
N SER A 6 28.03 12.53 -39.25
CA SER A 6 27.51 13.39 -38.18
C SER A 6 26.03 13.73 -38.43
N TRP A 7 25.30 14.29 -37.46
CA TRP A 7 24.37 15.42 -37.64
C TRP A 7 24.37 16.27 -36.37
N ALA A 8 24.59 17.57 -36.54
CA ALA A 8 24.52 18.62 -35.55
C ALA A 8 23.41 19.59 -35.98
N VAL A 9 22.56 20.04 -35.06
CA VAL A 9 21.53 21.06 -35.31
C VAL A 9 21.85 22.30 -34.51
N LEU A 10 22.04 23.40 -35.26
CA LEU A 10 22.18 24.79 -34.82
C LEU A 10 20.80 25.36 -34.42
N VAL A 11 20.73 26.10 -33.32
CA VAL A 11 19.59 26.98 -33.00
C VAL A 11 20.06 28.44 -33.06
N THR A 12 19.28 29.23 -33.79
CA THR A 12 19.56 30.61 -34.21
C THR A 12 18.96 31.61 -33.22
N LEU A 13 19.76 32.57 -32.74
CA LEU A 13 19.32 33.76 -32.01
C LEU A 13 18.66 34.78 -32.95
N ALA A 14 17.53 35.35 -32.55
CA ALA A 14 16.94 36.54 -33.16
C ALA A 14 16.81 37.65 -32.10
N VAL A 15 17.57 38.74 -32.29
CA VAL A 15 17.54 39.99 -31.54
C VAL A 15 16.76 41.02 -32.37
N VAL A 16 15.78 41.69 -31.78
CA VAL A 16 15.21 42.94 -32.30
C VAL A 16 15.06 43.91 -31.13
N GLY A 17 15.72 45.07 -31.23
CA GLY A 17 15.49 46.24 -30.40
C GLY A 17 15.36 47.49 -31.27
N LEU A 18 14.58 48.48 -30.84
CA LEU A 18 14.52 49.89 -31.28
C LEU A 18 13.30 50.51 -30.55
N THR A 19 13.21 51.75 -30.04
CA THR A 19 14.07 52.91 -29.74
C THR A 19 13.18 53.94 -29.05
N ALA A 20 13.77 54.82 -28.22
CA ALA A 20 13.13 55.99 -27.61
C ALA A 20 12.85 57.14 -28.61
N GLY A 21 11.85 57.98 -28.30
CA GLY A 21 11.57 59.26 -28.96
C GLY A 21 10.69 60.18 -28.11
N ALA A 22 11.12 61.43 -27.94
CA ALA A 22 10.60 62.41 -26.99
C ALA A 22 9.70 63.49 -27.63
N GLY A 23 8.76 64.04 -26.84
CA GLY A 23 8.44 65.48 -26.76
C GLY A 23 7.41 66.09 -27.73
N GLY A 24 6.37 66.73 -27.17
CA GLY A 24 5.54 67.70 -27.89
C GLY A 24 4.28 68.16 -27.14
N VAL A 25 4.34 69.33 -26.53
CA VAL A 25 3.22 70.08 -25.91
C VAL A 25 2.45 70.90 -26.95
N THR A 26 1.12 70.92 -26.86
CA THR A 26 0.28 72.10 -27.20
C THR A 26 -1.00 72.11 -26.37
N ALA A 27 -1.21 73.22 -25.68
CA ALA A 27 -2.45 73.60 -25.02
C ALA A 27 -3.45 74.18 -26.03
N MET A 28 -4.75 73.99 -25.80
CA MET A 28 -5.76 75.03 -26.04
C MET A 28 -6.98 74.85 -25.15
N GLN A 29 -7.48 75.97 -24.67
CA GLN A 29 -8.36 76.23 -23.54
C GLN A 29 -9.71 76.79 -24.03
N ALA A 30 -10.73 76.72 -23.15
CA ALA A 30 -11.96 77.55 -23.11
C ALA A 30 -13.06 77.28 -24.16
N ASP A 31 -14.36 77.36 -23.88
CA ASP A 31 -15.15 77.63 -22.66
C ASP A 31 -16.65 77.37 -22.99
N ASP A 32 -17.45 77.28 -21.93
CA ASP A 32 -18.83 77.73 -21.76
C ASP A 32 -19.91 76.66 -21.46
N GLY A 33 -20.26 76.58 -20.17
CA GLY A 33 -21.65 76.86 -19.77
C GLY A 33 -22.39 75.82 -18.93
N GLY A 34 -22.49 76.06 -17.61
CA GLY A 34 -23.75 75.80 -16.87
C GLY A 34 -23.66 74.98 -15.57
N SER A 35 -23.83 75.68 -14.45
CA SER A 35 -23.78 75.27 -13.04
C SER A 35 -24.90 74.31 -12.57
N ASP A 36 -24.59 73.47 -11.57
CA ASP A 36 -25.20 73.51 -10.21
C ASP A 36 -24.77 72.28 -9.39
N MET A 37 -24.00 72.43 -8.31
CA MET A 37 -23.94 71.44 -7.22
C MET A 37 -23.48 72.05 -5.88
N ASN A 38 -24.38 72.00 -4.90
CA ASN A 38 -24.16 71.87 -3.45
C ASN A 38 -25.55 71.45 -2.89
N LEU A 39 -25.82 70.40 -2.11
CA LEU A 39 -25.08 69.56 -1.17
C LEU A 39 -25.94 68.29 -0.96
N GLN A 40 -25.34 67.09 -0.88
CA GLN A 40 -25.80 66.06 0.08
C GLN A 40 -24.69 65.03 0.31
N VAL A 41 -24.48 64.71 1.59
CA VAL A 41 -23.51 63.76 2.10
C VAL A 41 -24.00 62.35 1.80
N GLU A 42 -23.19 61.54 1.10
CA GLU A 42 -23.34 60.09 1.07
C GLU A 42 -22.17 59.45 1.84
N THR A 43 -22.53 58.57 2.75
CA THR A 43 -21.65 57.70 3.55
C THR A 43 -20.70 56.90 2.66
N PRO A 44 -19.43 56.67 3.04
CA PRO A 44 -18.56 55.77 2.30
C PRO A 44 -19.18 54.37 2.24
N THR A 45 -19.29 53.82 1.04
CA THR A 45 -19.57 52.40 0.82
C THR A 45 -18.33 51.61 1.24
N ASP A 46 -18.47 50.79 2.27
CA ASP A 46 -17.54 49.70 2.55
C ASP A 46 -17.68 48.67 1.43
N ASP A 47 -16.70 48.62 0.53
CA ASP A 47 -16.52 47.56 -0.46
C ASP A 47 -15.94 46.30 0.23
N ASN A 48 -16.65 45.78 1.23
CA ASN A 48 -16.38 44.46 1.79
C ASN A 48 -17.49 43.52 1.31
N GLU A 49 -17.30 42.94 0.12
CA GLU A 49 -18.14 41.86 -0.39
C GLU A 49 -17.92 40.60 0.44
N THR A 50 -18.45 40.55 1.66
CA THR A 50 -18.74 39.27 2.30
C THR A 50 -19.94 38.67 1.58
N GLN A 51 -19.68 37.77 0.62
CA GLN A 51 -20.67 36.88 0.01
C GLN A 51 -21.25 35.97 1.10
N GLN A 52 -22.29 36.42 1.79
CA GLN A 52 -23.15 35.54 2.57
C GLN A 52 -24.53 35.56 1.92
N GLU A 53 -24.80 34.50 1.15
CA GLU A 53 -26.14 34.21 0.64
C GLU A 53 -26.91 33.32 1.62
N ASN A 54 -28.24 33.39 1.56
CA ASN A 54 -29.10 32.64 2.45
C ASN A 54 -29.03 31.14 2.09
N PRO A 55 -28.74 30.23 3.04
CA PRO A 55 -28.57 28.80 2.76
C PRO A 55 -29.78 28.18 2.04
N ASP A 56 -30.98 28.69 2.27
CA ASP A 56 -32.22 28.20 1.65
C ASP A 56 -32.45 28.70 0.20
N SER A 57 -31.60 29.61 -0.30
CA SER A 57 -31.67 30.16 -1.66
C SER A 57 -30.59 29.66 -2.61
N VAL A 58 -29.62 28.91 -2.09
CA VAL A 58 -28.52 28.32 -2.88
C VAL A 58 -28.96 26.93 -3.36
N SER A 59 -28.77 26.64 -4.64
CA SER A 59 -29.00 25.28 -5.17
C SER A 59 -27.78 24.39 -4.94
N ASP A 60 -28.01 23.10 -4.61
CA ASP A 60 -26.95 22.09 -4.52
C ASP A 60 -26.15 22.10 -5.85
N GLY A 61 -24.89 22.55 -5.79
CA GLY A 61 -23.97 22.65 -6.94
C GLY A 61 -23.68 24.05 -7.49
N GLU A 62 -24.26 25.13 -6.95
CA GLU A 62 -24.02 26.50 -7.47
C GLU A 62 -22.64 27.08 -7.11
N TYR A 63 -21.99 26.55 -6.06
CA TYR A 63 -20.65 26.96 -5.60
C TYR A 63 -19.70 25.76 -5.40
N SER A 64 -19.99 24.62 -6.03
CA SER A 64 -19.19 23.40 -5.87
C SER A 64 -17.76 23.60 -6.39
N ASP A 65 -17.60 24.33 -7.50
CA ASP A 65 -16.31 24.59 -8.12
C ASP A 65 -15.43 25.52 -7.26
N GLU A 66 -16.00 26.59 -6.70
CA GLU A 66 -15.29 27.49 -5.79
C GLU A 66 -14.92 26.79 -4.47
N THR A 67 -15.81 25.97 -3.94
CA THR A 67 -15.58 25.20 -2.70
C THR A 67 -14.51 24.12 -2.91
N ALA A 68 -14.54 23.41 -4.04
CA ALA A 68 -13.51 22.44 -4.40
C ALA A 68 -12.14 23.12 -4.58
N ALA A 69 -12.08 24.26 -5.29
CA ALA A 69 -10.83 25.01 -5.45
C ALA A 69 -10.29 25.52 -4.10
N TRP A 70 -11.19 25.90 -3.19
CA TRP A 70 -10.82 26.32 -1.83
C TRP A 70 -10.22 25.17 -0.99
N LEU A 71 -10.88 24.02 -0.97
CA LEU A 71 -10.41 22.81 -0.29
C LEU A 71 -9.08 22.33 -0.86
N ALA A 72 -8.93 22.34 -2.19
CA ALA A 72 -7.69 21.97 -2.86
C ALA A 72 -6.51 22.86 -2.43
N ARG A 73 -6.70 24.19 -2.37
CA ARG A 73 -5.65 25.12 -1.87
C ARG A 73 -5.29 24.83 -0.42
N THR A 74 -6.29 24.62 0.44
CA THR A 74 -6.07 24.34 1.87
C THR A 74 -5.26 23.05 2.06
N MET A 75 -5.65 21.96 1.40
CA MET A 75 -4.90 20.70 1.44
C MET A 75 -3.50 20.85 0.83
N GLY A 76 -3.38 21.63 -0.24
CA GLY A 76 -2.10 21.98 -0.86
C GLY A 76 -1.13 22.66 0.11
N SER A 77 -1.59 23.71 0.79
CA SER A 77 -0.81 24.42 1.81
C SER A 77 -0.42 23.50 2.97
N GLN A 78 -1.30 22.58 3.38
CA GLN A 78 -0.97 21.58 4.41
C GLN A 78 0.15 20.61 3.97
N LEU A 79 0.15 20.15 2.72
CA LEU A 79 1.23 19.34 2.15
C LEU A 79 2.56 20.10 2.06
N GLU A 80 2.52 21.37 1.66
CA GLU A 80 3.70 22.24 1.61
C GLU A 80 4.27 22.49 3.01
N ASN A 81 3.42 22.85 3.97
CA ASN A 81 3.80 23.08 5.37
C ASN A 81 4.36 21.81 6.03
N SER A 82 3.86 20.63 5.66
CA SER A 82 4.44 19.36 6.09
C SER A 82 5.87 19.17 5.57
N SER A 83 6.13 19.53 4.30
CA SER A 83 7.45 19.46 3.68
C SER A 83 8.45 20.43 4.32
N ILE A 84 8.00 21.65 4.62
CA ILE A 84 8.81 22.67 5.32
C ILE A 84 9.11 22.24 6.76
N ALA A 85 8.11 21.74 7.50
CA ALA A 85 8.35 21.24 8.87
C ALA A 85 9.35 20.08 8.87
N LEU A 86 9.27 19.20 7.88
CA LEU A 86 10.20 18.08 7.72
C LEU A 86 11.65 18.55 7.47
N SER A 87 11.88 19.52 6.59
CA SER A 87 13.23 20.01 6.29
C SER A 87 13.88 20.69 7.51
N ASN A 88 13.06 21.20 8.42
CA ASN A 88 13.47 21.73 9.73
C ASN A 88 13.54 20.66 10.84
N GLN A 89 13.46 19.37 10.50
CA GLN A 89 13.54 18.23 11.44
C GLN A 89 12.38 18.15 12.46
N GLN A 90 11.26 18.84 12.19
CA GLN A 90 10.08 18.85 13.05
C GLN A 90 9.11 17.74 12.64
N TYR A 91 9.48 16.49 12.92
CA TYR A 91 8.75 15.31 12.44
C TYR A 91 7.31 15.21 12.95
N ASP A 92 7.08 15.54 14.22
CA ASP A 92 5.74 15.48 14.80
C ASP A 92 4.84 16.59 14.25
N ARG A 93 5.42 17.76 13.98
CA ARG A 93 4.69 18.84 13.30
C ARG A 93 4.33 18.45 11.87
N ALA A 94 5.29 17.93 11.10
CA ALA A 94 5.08 17.47 9.73
C ALA A 94 3.95 16.42 9.64
N ARG A 95 3.79 15.57 10.66
CA ARG A 95 2.66 14.62 10.80
C ARG A 95 1.36 15.31 11.19
N SER A 96 1.40 16.20 12.19
CA SER A 96 0.20 16.85 12.74
C SER A 96 -0.57 17.65 11.69
N VAL A 97 0.14 18.31 10.77
CA VAL A 97 -0.47 19.11 9.69
C VAL A 97 -1.23 18.23 8.69
N LEU A 98 -0.88 16.94 8.60
CA LEU A 98 -1.56 15.95 7.77
C LEU A 98 -2.40 14.98 8.61
N GLY A 99 -2.84 15.42 9.79
CA GLY A 99 -3.65 14.64 10.74
C GLY A 99 -5.15 14.67 10.42
N ASP A 100 -5.96 14.73 11.47
CA ASP A 100 -7.42 14.62 11.38
C ASP A 100 -8.07 15.77 10.58
N ASP A 101 -7.54 16.99 10.68
CA ASP A 101 -8.08 18.15 9.94
C ASP A 101 -7.88 17.98 8.42
N TYR A 102 -6.74 17.45 7.97
CA TYR A 102 -6.53 17.13 6.56
C TYR A 102 -7.52 16.06 6.08
N ASP A 103 -7.77 15.03 6.88
CA ASP A 103 -8.72 13.97 6.54
C ASP A 103 -10.15 14.49 6.42
N GLU A 104 -10.55 15.40 7.31
CA GLU A 104 -11.85 16.07 7.24
C GLU A 104 -11.99 16.91 5.96
N ARG A 105 -10.95 17.66 5.57
CA ARG A 105 -10.94 18.47 4.34
C ARG A 105 -10.93 17.59 3.08
N LEU A 106 -10.25 16.46 3.11
CA LEU A 106 -10.24 15.51 2.01
C LEU A 106 -11.61 14.85 1.83
N GLU A 107 -12.28 14.46 2.91
CA GLU A 107 -13.66 13.94 2.86
C GLU A 107 -14.62 14.98 2.26
N GLN A 108 -14.52 16.24 2.71
CA GLN A 108 -15.28 17.35 2.14
C GLN A 108 -14.96 17.57 0.65
N TYR A 109 -13.70 17.43 0.24
CA TYR A 109 -13.30 17.58 -1.15
C TYR A 109 -13.88 16.47 -2.02
N VAL A 110 -13.87 15.23 -1.56
CA VAL A 110 -14.49 14.08 -2.24
C VAL A 110 -16.01 14.25 -2.36
N GLU A 111 -16.67 14.74 -1.32
CA GLU A 111 -18.11 14.99 -1.33
C GLU A 111 -18.48 16.07 -2.36
N VAL A 112 -17.78 17.21 -2.34
CA VAL A 112 -18.02 18.32 -3.27
C VAL A 112 -17.64 17.97 -4.71
N ALA A 113 -16.56 17.21 -4.91
CA ALA A 113 -16.13 16.70 -6.21
C ALA A 113 -17.07 15.61 -6.77
N GLY A 114 -17.75 14.86 -5.90
CA GLY A 114 -18.71 13.84 -6.33
C GLY A 114 -19.97 14.42 -6.98
N ASP A 115 -20.30 15.68 -6.67
CA ASP A 115 -21.41 16.42 -7.27
C ASP A 115 -21.00 17.14 -8.57
N THR A 116 -19.69 17.27 -8.86
CA THR A 116 -19.17 17.76 -10.15
C THR A 116 -18.85 16.57 -11.06
N SER A 117 -19.56 16.41 -12.17
CA SER A 117 -19.44 15.22 -13.03
C SER A 117 -18.16 15.18 -13.90
N SER A 118 -16.98 15.41 -13.32
CA SER A 118 -15.69 15.51 -14.02
C SER A 118 -14.70 14.43 -13.53
N GLU A 119 -14.16 13.62 -14.47
CA GLU A 119 -13.12 12.61 -14.18
C GLU A 119 -11.82 13.23 -13.62
N THR A 120 -11.68 14.56 -13.75
CA THR A 120 -10.57 15.38 -13.29
C THR A 120 -10.58 15.52 -11.76
N ASP A 121 -11.74 15.75 -11.15
CA ASP A 121 -11.85 15.98 -9.70
C ASP A 121 -11.67 14.68 -8.90
N ASP A 122 -12.20 13.56 -9.41
CA ASP A 122 -11.94 12.20 -8.91
C ASP A 122 -10.45 11.83 -8.96
N THR A 123 -9.72 12.41 -9.91
CA THR A 123 -8.28 12.19 -10.03
C THR A 123 -7.52 13.03 -8.99
N ALA A 124 -7.87 14.31 -8.83
CA ALA A 124 -7.26 15.17 -7.82
C ALA A 124 -7.42 14.61 -6.40
N ALA A 125 -8.62 14.14 -6.02
CA ALA A 125 -8.86 13.61 -4.68
C ALA A 125 -7.98 12.39 -4.35
N ARG A 126 -7.84 11.46 -5.31
CA ARG A 126 -6.94 10.29 -5.17
C ARG A 126 -5.48 10.70 -5.05
N GLU A 127 -5.05 11.73 -5.78
CA GLU A 127 -3.68 12.23 -5.69
C GLU A 127 -3.41 12.94 -4.36
N PHE A 128 -4.37 13.69 -3.80
CA PHE A 128 -4.26 14.27 -2.45
C PHE A 128 -4.17 13.18 -1.35
N GLU A 129 -4.97 12.12 -1.45
CA GLU A 129 -4.89 10.98 -0.53
C GLU A 129 -3.52 10.28 -0.62
N ALA A 130 -3.06 10.01 -1.84
CA ALA A 130 -1.77 9.38 -2.09
C ALA A 130 -0.59 10.26 -1.63
N ALA A 131 -0.66 11.57 -1.89
CA ALA A 131 0.34 12.55 -1.46
C ALA A 131 0.49 12.56 0.07
N ARG A 132 -0.63 12.60 0.80
CA ARG A 132 -0.63 12.56 2.26
C ARG A 132 0.06 11.30 2.79
N GLY A 133 -0.33 10.12 2.29
CA GLY A 133 0.27 8.85 2.70
C GLY A 133 1.76 8.77 2.38
N ASN A 134 2.17 9.24 1.20
CA ASN A 134 3.57 9.26 0.79
C ASN A 134 4.40 10.27 1.61
N GLN A 135 3.85 11.44 1.94
CA GLN A 135 4.53 12.45 2.76
C GLN A 135 4.74 12.00 4.22
N GLN A 136 3.75 11.33 4.82
CA GLN A 136 3.90 10.73 6.15
C GLN A 136 4.97 9.63 6.14
N ASN A 137 5.00 8.78 5.12
CA ASN A 137 6.02 7.73 4.98
C ASN A 137 7.41 8.32 4.78
N PHE A 138 7.54 9.34 3.93
CA PHE A 138 8.79 10.07 3.71
C PHE A 138 9.32 10.70 5.01
N THR A 139 8.44 11.36 5.77
CA THR A 139 8.76 11.93 7.10
C THR A 139 9.31 10.87 8.06
N ASN A 140 8.68 9.68 8.11
CA ASN A 140 9.11 8.58 8.97
C ASN A 140 10.48 8.02 8.57
N GLU A 141 10.73 7.83 7.28
CA GLU A 141 12.01 7.31 6.80
C GLU A 141 13.14 8.34 7.01
N VAL A 142 12.89 9.64 6.82
CA VAL A 142 13.86 10.70 7.12
C VAL A 142 14.22 10.74 8.61
N GLN A 143 13.22 10.69 9.51
CA GLN A 143 13.47 10.63 10.96
C GLN A 143 14.32 9.41 11.31
N ARG A 144 13.96 8.24 10.77
CA ARG A 144 14.69 6.99 10.98
C ARG A 144 16.14 7.09 10.50
N TYR A 145 16.38 7.69 9.33
CA TYR A 145 17.73 7.88 8.80
C TYR A 145 18.58 8.74 9.74
N ARG A 146 18.03 9.86 10.26
CA ARG A 146 18.75 10.74 11.20
C ARG A 146 19.07 10.05 12.52
N GLN A 147 18.14 9.25 13.06
CA GLN A 147 18.39 8.41 14.24
C GLN A 147 19.50 7.39 14.00
N GLN A 148 19.50 6.73 12.84
CA GLN A 148 20.56 5.80 12.45
C GLN A 148 21.90 6.51 12.28
N TYR A 149 21.93 7.72 11.70
CA TYR A 149 23.15 8.50 11.58
C TYR A 149 23.76 8.86 12.94
N ALA A 150 22.93 9.28 13.90
CA ALA A 150 23.39 9.53 15.28
C ALA A 150 23.96 8.25 15.93
N ALA A 151 23.31 7.09 15.74
CA ALA A 151 23.82 5.82 16.22
C ALA A 151 25.14 5.40 15.55
N TYR A 152 25.28 5.66 14.24
CA TYR A 152 26.52 5.44 13.49
C TYR A 152 27.67 6.29 14.07
N GLN A 153 27.44 7.59 14.28
CA GLN A 153 28.45 8.48 14.84
C GLN A 153 28.87 8.04 16.25
N ALA A 154 27.90 7.72 17.12
CA ALA A 154 28.19 7.19 18.45
C ALA A 154 28.99 5.87 18.39
N ALA A 155 28.70 4.98 17.43
CA ALA A 155 29.47 3.76 17.26
C ALA A 155 30.93 4.04 16.84
N ARG A 156 31.15 5.00 15.93
CA ARG A 156 32.49 5.45 15.49
C ARG A 156 33.28 6.06 16.64
N GLU A 157 32.68 6.96 17.41
CA GLU A 157 33.31 7.58 18.58
C GLU A 157 33.74 6.57 19.64
N ASN A 158 32.95 5.51 19.83
CA ASN A 158 33.25 4.42 20.76
C ASN A 158 34.22 3.37 20.19
N GLY A 159 34.68 3.52 18.94
CA GLY A 159 35.54 2.56 18.25
C GLY A 159 34.86 1.22 17.94
N ASN A 160 33.52 1.18 17.93
CA ASN A 160 32.75 -0.03 17.63
C ASN A 160 32.48 -0.16 16.13
N GLU A 161 33.51 -0.53 15.38
CA GLU A 161 33.48 -0.61 13.92
C GLU A 161 32.45 -1.63 13.38
N ARG A 162 32.16 -2.69 14.14
CA ARG A 162 31.14 -3.69 13.76
C ARG A 162 29.76 -3.04 13.71
N GLU A 163 29.39 -2.32 14.75
CA GLU A 163 28.10 -1.64 14.84
C GLU A 163 28.00 -0.50 13.83
N ALA A 164 29.08 0.27 13.65
CA ALA A 164 29.14 1.32 12.64
C ALA A 164 28.80 0.79 11.24
N ARG A 165 29.37 -0.37 10.84
CA ARG A 165 29.07 -1.02 9.56
C ARG A 165 27.64 -1.51 9.43
N ILE A 166 27.10 -2.13 10.47
CA ILE A 166 25.71 -2.61 10.48
C ILE A 166 24.76 -1.42 10.30
N THR A 167 24.99 -0.33 11.04
CA THR A 167 24.18 0.90 10.95
C THR A 167 24.33 1.60 9.61
N ALA A 168 25.56 1.73 9.08
CA ALA A 168 25.80 2.33 7.76
C ALA A 168 25.05 1.60 6.63
N ARG A 169 24.97 0.26 6.68
CA ARG A 169 24.16 -0.53 5.72
C ARG A 169 22.66 -0.40 5.94
N ALA A 170 22.21 -0.22 7.18
CA ALA A 170 20.81 0.05 7.46
C ALA A 170 20.40 1.44 6.93
N MET A 171 21.28 2.43 7.08
CA MET A 171 21.11 3.77 6.51
C MET A 171 21.04 3.74 4.98
N GLU A 172 21.87 2.93 4.31
CA GLU A 172 21.84 2.76 2.85
C GLU A 172 20.45 2.36 2.33
N ARG A 173 19.80 1.40 3.01
CA ARG A 173 18.44 0.96 2.68
C ARG A 173 17.42 2.07 2.91
N THR A 174 17.54 2.77 4.03
CA THR A 174 16.65 3.88 4.39
C THR A 174 16.79 5.05 3.41
N ALA A 175 18.01 5.41 3.01
CA ALA A 175 18.26 6.43 1.98
C ALA A 175 17.66 6.06 0.61
N ALA A 176 17.74 4.79 0.21
CA ALA A 176 17.09 4.31 -1.02
C ALA A 176 15.55 4.42 -0.94
N ASN A 177 14.95 4.08 0.20
CA ASN A 177 13.50 4.24 0.42
C ASN A 177 13.06 5.72 0.38
N ILE A 178 13.86 6.62 0.95
CA ILE A 178 13.65 8.07 0.93
C ILE A 178 13.66 8.57 -0.53
N SER A 179 14.63 8.14 -1.34
CA SER A 179 14.71 8.52 -2.75
C SER A 179 13.49 8.04 -3.57
N ASP A 180 13.04 6.79 -3.37
CA ASP A 180 11.84 6.27 -4.03
C ASP A 180 10.56 7.00 -3.57
N SER A 181 10.46 7.30 -2.28
CA SER A 181 9.33 8.04 -1.71
C SER A 181 9.28 9.49 -2.22
N SER A 182 10.43 10.18 -2.30
CA SER A 182 10.57 11.51 -2.91
C SER A 182 10.09 11.51 -4.37
N GLN A 183 10.52 10.53 -5.18
CA GLN A 183 10.09 10.42 -6.58
C GLN A 183 8.59 10.15 -6.74
N ARG A 184 7.96 9.43 -5.80
CA ARG A 184 6.51 9.22 -5.79
C ARG A 184 5.78 10.51 -5.41
N LEU A 185 6.25 11.18 -4.37
CA LEU A 185 5.64 12.41 -3.87
C LEU A 185 5.72 13.55 -4.87
N ASN A 186 6.86 13.76 -5.53
CA ASN A 186 6.98 14.75 -6.60
C ASN A 186 5.99 14.47 -7.74
N ARG A 187 5.78 13.20 -8.11
CA ARG A 187 4.75 12.85 -9.10
C ARG A 187 3.33 13.15 -8.60
N ASN A 188 3.03 12.92 -7.32
CA ASN A 188 1.71 13.30 -6.78
C ASN A 188 1.53 14.82 -6.80
N PHE A 189 2.56 15.59 -6.41
CA PHE A 189 2.50 17.06 -6.43
C PHE A 189 2.32 17.59 -7.86
N GLU A 190 3.10 17.11 -8.83
CA GLU A 190 2.92 17.47 -10.25
C GLU A 190 1.48 17.17 -10.75
N GLN A 191 0.90 16.04 -10.34
CA GLN A 191 -0.45 15.67 -10.75
C GLN A 191 -1.53 16.53 -10.09
N ILE A 192 -1.34 16.91 -8.82
CA ILE A 192 -2.20 17.87 -8.13
C ILE A 192 -2.12 19.24 -8.82
N GLU A 193 -0.92 19.75 -9.09
CA GLU A 193 -0.69 21.03 -9.78
C GLU A 193 -1.32 21.07 -11.18
N ASN A 194 -1.27 19.95 -11.92
CA ASN A 194 -1.85 19.87 -13.27
C ASN A 194 -3.38 19.80 -13.28
N THR A 195 -3.97 19.22 -12.22
CA THR A 195 -5.40 18.94 -12.13
C THR A 195 -6.14 20.05 -11.39
N THR A 196 -5.43 20.78 -10.54
CA THR A 196 -5.94 21.89 -9.72
C THR A 196 -5.24 23.19 -10.08
N SER A 197 -5.46 24.27 -9.32
CA SER A 197 -4.70 25.53 -9.43
C SER A 197 -3.79 25.77 -8.23
N VAL A 198 -3.41 24.71 -7.54
CA VAL A 198 -2.48 24.73 -6.39
C VAL A 198 -1.04 24.73 -6.93
N ASP A 199 -0.15 25.47 -6.27
CA ASP A 199 1.29 25.45 -6.52
C ASP A 199 1.96 24.70 -5.35
N LEU A 200 2.73 23.65 -5.65
CA LEU A 200 3.45 22.82 -4.69
C LEU A 200 4.96 22.81 -4.98
N SER A 201 5.44 23.71 -5.84
CA SER A 201 6.82 23.72 -6.32
C SER A 201 7.84 23.94 -5.19
N ASN A 202 7.52 24.74 -4.18
CA ASN A 202 8.38 24.91 -3.01
C ASN A 202 8.45 23.63 -2.17
N GLY A 203 7.31 22.95 -1.97
CA GLY A 203 7.26 21.66 -1.30
C GLY A 203 8.13 20.62 -2.01
N GLN A 204 8.06 20.56 -3.35
CA GLN A 204 8.96 19.72 -4.17
C GLN A 204 10.43 20.10 -3.93
N GLY A 205 10.75 21.39 -3.85
CA GLY A 205 12.08 21.91 -3.51
C GLY A 205 12.62 21.37 -2.18
N GLU A 206 11.84 21.48 -1.11
CA GLU A 206 12.21 21.01 0.25
C GLU A 206 12.43 19.48 0.30
N ILE A 207 11.58 18.72 -0.40
CA ILE A 207 11.71 17.25 -0.53
C ILE A 207 13.00 16.87 -1.27
N ASN A 208 13.29 17.56 -2.38
CA ASN A 208 14.47 17.32 -3.19
C ASN A 208 15.75 17.67 -2.42
N GLU A 209 15.79 18.83 -1.76
CA GLU A 209 16.94 19.25 -0.94
C GLU A 209 17.20 18.27 0.21
N THR A 210 16.15 17.85 0.91
CA THR A 210 16.26 16.85 1.99
C THR A 210 16.83 15.52 1.47
N THR A 211 16.35 15.07 0.30
CA THR A 211 16.81 13.83 -0.34
C THR A 211 18.26 13.94 -0.81
N GLU A 212 18.65 15.07 -1.40
CA GLU A 212 20.02 15.35 -1.82
C GLU A 212 20.98 15.38 -0.63
N ASN A 213 20.62 16.04 0.48
CA ASN A 213 21.42 16.06 1.69
C ASN A 213 21.65 14.66 2.27
N ILE A 214 20.59 13.84 2.32
CA ILE A 214 20.65 12.46 2.84
C ILE A 214 21.51 11.57 1.94
N THR A 215 21.34 11.65 0.62
CA THR A 215 22.12 10.84 -0.33
C THR A 215 23.58 11.24 -0.37
N ALA A 216 23.90 12.54 -0.24
CA ALA A 216 25.27 13.02 -0.06
C ALA A 216 25.90 12.52 1.25
N THR A 217 25.17 12.62 2.36
CA THR A 217 25.62 12.11 3.67
C THR A 217 25.87 10.61 3.61
N GLN A 218 24.96 9.85 3.00
CA GLN A 218 25.08 8.40 2.89
C GLN A 218 26.30 8.00 2.03
N SER A 219 26.59 8.75 0.98
CA SER A 219 27.77 8.52 0.14
C SER A 219 29.06 8.69 0.95
N ALA A 220 29.15 9.74 1.77
CA ALA A 220 30.29 9.95 2.66
C ALA A 220 30.44 8.83 3.71
N VAL A 221 29.34 8.43 4.37
CA VAL A 221 29.34 7.32 5.33
C VAL A 221 29.80 6.02 4.68
N ARG A 222 29.35 5.76 3.45
CA ARG A 222 29.74 4.57 2.68
C ARG A 222 31.24 4.55 2.39
N GLU A 223 31.80 5.65 1.87
CA GLU A 223 33.22 5.74 1.53
C GLU A 223 34.14 5.62 2.76
N GLU A 224 33.68 6.11 3.91
CA GLU A 224 34.46 6.05 5.16
C GLU A 224 34.45 4.65 5.81
N THR A 225 33.30 3.97 5.75
CA THR A 225 33.04 2.77 6.57
C THR A 225 33.15 1.46 5.79
N LEU A 226 32.98 1.51 4.46
CA LEU A 226 32.88 0.35 3.60
C LEU A 226 33.89 0.43 2.46
N VAL A 227 34.36 -0.74 2.04
CA VAL A 227 35.35 -0.89 0.98
C VAL A 227 34.64 -1.38 -0.27
N GLY A 228 34.72 -0.60 -1.35
CA GLY A 228 34.23 -1.00 -2.68
C GLY A 228 34.84 -2.31 -3.15
N THR A 229 34.05 -3.10 -3.86
CA THR A 229 34.49 -4.38 -4.43
C THR A 229 34.23 -4.44 -5.93
N THR A 230 35.05 -5.23 -6.62
CA THR A 230 34.87 -5.61 -8.01
C THR A 230 34.74 -7.12 -8.09
N LEU A 231 33.62 -7.57 -8.62
CA LEU A 231 33.29 -8.94 -8.96
C LEU A 231 33.50 -9.14 -10.47
N THR A 232 34.30 -10.13 -10.82
CA THR A 232 34.42 -10.58 -12.21
C THR A 232 33.94 -12.02 -12.30
N VAL A 233 33.17 -12.36 -13.34
CA VAL A 233 32.61 -13.71 -13.52
C VAL A 233 32.68 -14.12 -14.98
N GLN A 234 33.02 -15.39 -15.21
CA GLN A 234 33.04 -16.00 -16.53
C GLN A 234 32.51 -17.44 -16.46
N ALA A 235 31.85 -17.88 -17.52
CA ALA A 235 31.51 -19.28 -17.68
C ALA A 235 32.75 -20.05 -18.14
N ILE A 236 33.07 -21.15 -17.45
CA ILE A 236 34.07 -22.11 -17.93
C ILE A 236 33.44 -22.96 -19.03
N ASP A 237 32.21 -23.41 -18.80
CA ASP A 237 31.44 -24.20 -19.74
C ASP A 237 30.60 -23.31 -20.67
N GLN A 238 30.53 -23.65 -21.96
CA GLN A 238 29.75 -22.90 -22.95
C GLN A 238 28.24 -23.20 -22.86
N THR A 239 27.88 -24.34 -22.27
CA THR A 239 26.50 -24.84 -22.21
C THR A 239 26.14 -25.28 -20.80
N ALA A 240 24.87 -25.13 -20.44
CA ALA A 240 24.31 -25.67 -19.20
C ALA A 240 22.90 -26.23 -19.41
N SER A 241 22.57 -27.27 -18.65
CA SER A 241 21.24 -27.87 -18.59
C SER A 241 20.92 -28.24 -17.14
N PHE A 242 19.69 -28.69 -16.86
CA PHE A 242 19.39 -29.16 -15.51
C PHE A 242 20.21 -30.40 -15.15
N SER A 243 20.41 -31.35 -16.07
CA SER A 243 21.16 -32.60 -15.81
C SER A 243 22.67 -32.41 -15.83
N ASP A 244 23.14 -31.41 -16.58
CA ASP A 244 24.56 -31.06 -16.75
C ASP A 244 24.77 -29.56 -16.47
N PRO A 245 24.95 -29.18 -15.19
CA PRO A 245 25.13 -27.78 -14.80
C PRO A 245 26.44 -27.21 -15.35
N GLY A 246 26.41 -25.97 -15.82
CA GLY A 246 27.62 -25.29 -16.26
C GLY A 246 28.46 -24.80 -15.08
N THR A 247 29.77 -24.94 -15.17
CA THR A 247 30.73 -24.40 -14.21
C THR A 247 31.02 -22.95 -14.52
N ILE A 248 30.97 -22.11 -13.49
CA ILE A 248 31.34 -20.70 -13.57
C ILE A 248 32.49 -20.44 -12.61
N SER A 249 33.39 -19.55 -13.01
CA SER A 249 34.47 -19.06 -12.18
C SER A 249 34.34 -17.56 -12.05
N GLY A 250 34.67 -17.04 -10.88
CA GLY A 250 34.76 -15.60 -10.66
C GLY A 250 35.83 -15.25 -9.66
N GLN A 251 36.14 -13.96 -9.58
CA GLN A 251 37.10 -13.41 -8.64
C GLN A 251 36.50 -12.17 -7.98
N ILE A 252 36.70 -12.06 -6.67
CA ILE A 252 36.27 -10.91 -5.88
C ILE A 252 37.51 -10.21 -5.33
N GLN A 253 37.61 -8.92 -5.61
CA GLN A 253 38.66 -8.06 -5.08
C GLN A 253 38.05 -6.74 -4.60
N THR A 254 38.75 -6.05 -3.72
CA THR A 254 38.49 -4.64 -3.42
C THR A 254 38.79 -3.78 -4.64
N GLU A 255 38.21 -2.59 -4.72
CA GLU A 255 38.51 -1.61 -5.79
C GLU A 255 40.00 -1.24 -5.86
N ASN A 256 40.72 -1.33 -4.72
CA ASN A 256 42.17 -1.11 -4.64
C ASN A 256 43.00 -2.33 -5.11
N GLY A 257 42.36 -3.38 -5.60
CA GLY A 257 43.01 -4.58 -6.16
C GLY A 257 43.45 -5.62 -5.13
N SER A 258 43.14 -5.45 -3.84
CA SER A 258 43.37 -6.50 -2.82
C SER A 258 42.30 -7.58 -2.94
N VAL A 259 42.68 -8.85 -3.00
CA VAL A 259 41.75 -9.98 -3.15
C VAL A 259 41.05 -10.33 -1.83
N ILE A 260 39.80 -10.80 -1.91
CA ILE A 260 39.07 -11.36 -0.76
C ILE A 260 39.33 -12.87 -0.73
N ALA A 261 40.43 -13.26 -0.09
CA ALA A 261 40.97 -14.61 -0.14
C ALA A 261 40.55 -15.49 1.04
N ASP A 262 40.40 -16.80 0.78
CA ASP A 262 40.16 -17.83 1.80
C ASP A 262 38.94 -17.58 2.70
N GLU A 263 37.89 -16.93 2.16
CA GLU A 263 36.68 -16.56 2.92
C GLU A 263 35.40 -17.21 2.34
N PRO A 264 34.44 -17.60 3.20
CA PRO A 264 33.11 -17.97 2.75
C PRO A 264 32.34 -16.71 2.35
N VAL A 265 31.97 -16.61 1.08
CA VAL A 265 31.22 -15.49 0.52
C VAL A 265 29.84 -15.94 0.04
N GLU A 266 28.83 -15.10 0.23
CA GLU A 266 27.48 -15.35 -0.28
C GLU A 266 27.33 -14.74 -1.69
N LEU A 267 26.84 -15.55 -2.63
CA LEU A 267 26.61 -15.18 -4.01
C LEU A 267 25.17 -15.46 -4.41
N ARG A 268 24.52 -14.51 -5.06
CA ARG A 268 23.25 -14.71 -5.75
C ARG A 268 23.51 -14.92 -7.24
N VAL A 269 23.40 -16.17 -7.71
CA VAL A 269 23.58 -16.57 -9.11
C VAL A 269 22.20 -16.76 -9.73
N GLY A 270 21.81 -15.86 -10.64
CA GLY A 270 20.44 -15.75 -11.10
C GLY A 270 19.50 -15.42 -9.94
N ASN A 271 18.57 -16.32 -9.63
CA ASN A 271 17.63 -16.17 -8.51
C ASN A 271 17.99 -17.02 -7.28
N ARG A 272 19.19 -17.60 -7.22
CA ARG A 272 19.61 -18.49 -6.11
C ARG A 272 20.82 -17.97 -5.38
N THR A 273 20.65 -17.81 -4.08
CA THR A 273 21.73 -17.53 -3.13
C THR A 273 22.46 -18.82 -2.76
N ARG A 274 23.78 -18.74 -2.65
CA ARG A 274 24.66 -19.84 -2.22
C ARG A 274 25.90 -19.28 -1.54
N THR A 275 26.47 -20.04 -0.61
CA THR A 275 27.79 -19.75 -0.04
C THR A 275 28.86 -20.49 -0.84
N VAL A 276 29.93 -19.80 -1.23
CA VAL A 276 31.11 -20.38 -1.87
C VAL A 276 32.36 -19.97 -1.09
N GLN A 277 33.41 -20.79 -1.13
CA GLN A 277 34.70 -20.45 -0.54
C GLN A 277 35.59 -19.81 -1.61
N THR A 278 36.15 -18.63 -1.36
CA THR A 278 37.23 -18.09 -2.19
C THR A 278 38.56 -18.78 -1.87
N ASP A 279 39.44 -18.88 -2.86
CA ASP A 279 40.80 -19.38 -2.68
C ASP A 279 41.79 -18.27 -2.28
N SER A 280 43.08 -18.60 -2.18
CA SER A 280 44.14 -17.64 -1.82
C SER A 280 44.29 -16.47 -2.80
N ASN A 281 43.70 -16.54 -3.99
CA ASN A 281 43.69 -15.49 -5.00
C ASN A 281 42.33 -14.76 -5.08
N GLY A 282 41.40 -15.03 -4.16
CA GLY A 282 40.04 -14.50 -4.18
C GLY A 282 39.16 -15.07 -5.30
N THR A 283 39.57 -16.18 -5.91
CA THR A 283 38.83 -16.86 -6.98
C THR A 283 37.88 -17.88 -6.38
N PHE A 284 36.71 -18.05 -6.98
CA PHE A 284 35.74 -19.09 -6.63
C PHE A 284 35.26 -19.82 -7.89
N GLU A 285 34.76 -21.04 -7.69
CA GLU A 285 34.03 -21.79 -8.70
C GLU A 285 32.67 -22.24 -8.17
N THR A 286 31.65 -22.22 -9.01
CA THR A 286 30.33 -22.72 -8.64
C THR A 286 29.54 -23.22 -9.85
N GLN A 287 28.42 -23.90 -9.62
CA GLN A 287 27.62 -24.53 -10.69
C GLN A 287 26.33 -23.78 -10.99
N TYR A 288 26.11 -23.39 -12.24
CA TYR A 288 24.84 -22.86 -12.70
C TYR A 288 23.95 -23.98 -13.25
N ARG A 289 22.85 -24.27 -12.53
CA ARG A 289 21.84 -25.28 -12.93
C ARG A 289 20.52 -24.60 -13.34
N PRO A 290 20.29 -24.36 -14.65
CA PRO A 290 19.09 -23.70 -15.15
C PRO A 290 17.83 -24.55 -14.93
N ARG A 291 16.68 -23.89 -14.70
CA ARG A 291 15.36 -24.55 -14.51
C ARG A 291 14.26 -23.91 -15.35
N SER A 292 13.97 -22.65 -15.08
CA SER A 292 12.86 -21.90 -15.68
C SER A 292 13.31 -20.81 -16.67
N VAL A 293 14.62 -20.68 -16.87
CA VAL A 293 15.21 -19.73 -17.83
C VAL A 293 14.99 -20.20 -19.27
N GLY A 294 14.98 -19.25 -20.20
CA GLY A 294 14.82 -19.52 -21.63
C GLY A 294 15.98 -20.33 -22.22
N LEU A 295 15.73 -20.96 -23.37
CA LEU A 295 16.74 -21.71 -24.12
C LEU A 295 17.71 -20.78 -24.87
N GLY A 296 18.84 -21.33 -25.30
CA GLY A 296 19.84 -20.60 -26.08
C GLY A 296 20.74 -19.71 -25.21
N PRO A 297 21.43 -18.72 -25.79
CA PRO A 297 22.32 -17.82 -25.05
C PRO A 297 21.55 -17.00 -24.01
N GLN A 298 21.93 -17.13 -22.75
CA GLN A 298 21.36 -16.38 -21.62
C GLN A 298 22.46 -15.58 -20.92
N SER A 299 22.17 -14.32 -20.59
CA SER A 299 22.99 -13.52 -19.67
C SER A 299 22.49 -13.73 -18.26
N VAL A 300 23.32 -14.32 -17.40
CA VAL A 300 22.97 -14.69 -16.03
C VAL A 300 23.66 -13.71 -15.07
N PRO A 301 22.90 -12.95 -14.25
CA PRO A 301 23.49 -12.07 -13.26
C PRO A 301 24.07 -12.88 -12.09
N VAL A 302 25.16 -12.37 -11.54
CA VAL A 302 25.81 -12.85 -10.32
C VAL A 302 26.06 -11.64 -9.44
N GLU A 303 25.64 -11.70 -8.19
CA GLU A 303 25.83 -10.64 -7.22
C GLU A 303 26.56 -11.21 -5.99
N TYR A 304 27.59 -10.50 -5.55
CA TYR A 304 28.25 -10.74 -4.29
C TYR A 304 27.48 -10.03 -3.18
N ILE A 305 27.03 -10.79 -2.17
CA ILE A 305 26.24 -10.31 -1.05
C ILE A 305 27.08 -10.43 0.23
N PRO A 306 27.80 -9.37 0.65
CA PRO A 306 28.49 -9.36 1.93
C PRO A 306 27.52 -9.51 3.10
N SER A 307 28.00 -10.10 4.20
CA SER A 307 27.27 -10.07 5.48
C SER A 307 27.07 -8.63 5.97
N ALA A 308 26.07 -8.42 6.83
CA ALA A 308 25.74 -7.08 7.33
C ALA A 308 26.88 -6.42 8.13
N ASP A 309 27.79 -7.21 8.72
CA ASP A 309 28.95 -6.75 9.48
C ASP A 309 30.26 -6.72 8.67
N SER A 310 30.23 -7.16 7.41
CA SER A 310 31.38 -7.14 6.51
C SER A 310 31.81 -5.71 6.19
N VAL A 311 33.11 -5.50 5.95
CA VAL A 311 33.66 -4.23 5.45
C VAL A 311 33.39 -4.02 3.97
N TYR A 312 33.04 -5.07 3.22
CA TYR A 312 33.00 -5.03 1.75
C TYR A 312 31.63 -4.60 1.20
N LEU A 313 31.59 -3.80 0.14
CA LEU A 313 30.34 -3.49 -0.55
C LEU A 313 29.84 -4.66 -1.41
N THR A 314 28.55 -4.59 -1.78
CA THR A 314 27.97 -5.49 -2.78
C THR A 314 28.53 -5.12 -4.15
N ASP A 315 28.67 -6.10 -5.04
CA ASP A 315 28.95 -5.84 -6.46
C ASP A 315 28.27 -6.89 -7.34
N ASN A 316 27.99 -6.54 -8.59
CA ASN A 316 27.32 -7.43 -9.52
C ASN A 316 28.07 -7.54 -10.85
N ALA A 317 28.01 -8.73 -11.43
CA ALA A 317 28.55 -9.06 -12.73
C ALA A 317 27.56 -9.96 -13.47
N SER A 318 27.84 -10.24 -14.74
CA SER A 318 27.06 -11.22 -15.49
C SER A 318 27.96 -12.06 -16.37
N PHE A 319 27.55 -13.30 -16.62
CA PHE A 319 28.20 -14.18 -17.59
C PHE A 319 27.17 -14.68 -18.60
N THR A 320 27.64 -15.01 -19.80
CA THR A 320 26.81 -15.60 -20.84
C THR A 320 27.02 -17.10 -20.91
N ILE A 321 25.92 -17.87 -20.99
CA ILE A 321 25.95 -19.33 -21.16
C ILE A 321 24.81 -19.79 -22.06
N THR A 322 25.01 -20.84 -22.85
CA THR A 322 23.95 -21.41 -23.70
C THR A 322 23.14 -22.45 -22.93
N VAL A 323 21.87 -22.17 -22.68
CA VAL A 323 20.98 -23.08 -21.96
C VAL A 323 20.37 -24.12 -22.91
N GLN A 324 20.46 -25.38 -22.49
CA GLN A 324 19.85 -26.52 -23.17
C GLN A 324 18.66 -27.07 -22.37
N GLN A 325 17.67 -27.60 -23.09
CA GLN A 325 16.47 -28.18 -22.51
C GLN A 325 16.69 -29.61 -22.04
N VAL A 326 16.04 -29.98 -20.94
CA VAL A 326 15.87 -31.36 -20.48
C VAL A 326 14.40 -31.63 -20.19
N THR A 327 13.90 -32.79 -20.60
CA THR A 327 12.54 -33.24 -20.29
C THR A 327 12.51 -33.88 -18.91
N PRO A 328 11.66 -33.41 -17.98
CA PRO A 328 11.50 -34.04 -16.67
C PRO A 328 10.55 -35.24 -16.73
N ASP A 329 10.79 -36.19 -15.82
CA ASP A 329 9.83 -37.20 -15.43
C ASP A 329 8.82 -36.58 -14.46
N VAL A 330 7.52 -36.69 -14.79
CA VAL A 330 6.42 -36.20 -13.94
C VAL A 330 5.56 -37.39 -13.56
N THR A 331 5.42 -37.62 -12.26
CA THR A 331 4.57 -38.67 -11.71
C THR A 331 3.56 -38.04 -10.77
N ASN A 332 2.28 -38.33 -10.95
CA ASN A 332 1.22 -37.88 -10.06
C ASN A 332 0.53 -39.06 -9.36
N ASP A 333 0.15 -38.80 -8.12
CA ASP A 333 -0.63 -39.69 -7.28
C ASP A 333 -1.87 -38.92 -6.79
N ILE A 334 -3.02 -39.59 -6.77
CA ILE A 334 -4.29 -38.98 -6.34
C ILE A 334 -4.97 -39.87 -5.30
N SER A 335 -5.72 -39.25 -4.40
CA SER A 335 -6.58 -39.97 -3.46
C SER A 335 -7.76 -39.10 -3.01
N PRO A 336 -9.00 -39.63 -2.96
CA PRO A 336 -9.44 -40.95 -3.41
C PRO A 336 -9.61 -41.06 -4.95
N GLU A 337 -9.81 -42.28 -5.47
CA GLU A 337 -10.03 -42.53 -6.92
C GLU A 337 -11.47 -42.23 -7.40
N ALA A 338 -12.40 -41.98 -6.48
CA ALA A 338 -13.78 -41.61 -6.79
C ALA A 338 -14.22 -40.42 -5.92
N VAL A 339 -14.80 -39.40 -6.54
CA VAL A 339 -15.14 -38.11 -5.90
C VAL A 339 -16.40 -37.50 -6.54
N GLY A 340 -17.25 -36.86 -5.75
CA GLY A 340 -18.39 -36.05 -6.19
C GLY A 340 -18.12 -34.55 -6.06
N TYR A 341 -19.15 -33.73 -6.26
CA TYR A 341 -19.10 -32.28 -6.05
C TYR A 341 -18.74 -31.95 -4.59
N GLY A 342 -17.80 -31.02 -4.40
CA GLY A 342 -17.37 -30.58 -3.07
C GLY A 342 -16.49 -31.58 -2.30
N ASP A 343 -16.38 -32.82 -2.78
CA ASP A 343 -15.48 -33.81 -2.20
C ASP A 343 -14.04 -33.34 -2.29
N ARG A 344 -13.27 -33.68 -1.26
CA ARG A 344 -11.84 -33.40 -1.18
C ARG A 344 -11.06 -34.44 -1.97
N LEU A 345 -10.24 -33.97 -2.90
CA LEU A 345 -9.27 -34.73 -3.66
C LEU A 345 -7.86 -34.27 -3.26
N ASP A 346 -7.06 -35.16 -2.68
CA ASP A 346 -5.65 -34.90 -2.43
C ASP A 346 -4.84 -35.30 -3.68
N VAL A 347 -4.16 -34.32 -4.28
CA VAL A 347 -3.30 -34.50 -5.46
C VAL A 347 -1.85 -34.29 -5.08
N SER A 348 -0.99 -35.23 -5.49
CA SER A 348 0.45 -35.18 -5.27
C SER A 348 1.18 -35.32 -6.59
N VAL A 349 2.28 -34.59 -6.76
CA VAL A 349 3.14 -34.68 -7.95
C VAL A 349 4.60 -34.67 -7.54
N SER A 350 5.40 -35.45 -8.26
CA SER A 350 6.86 -35.45 -8.20
C SER A 350 7.41 -35.14 -9.59
N VAL A 351 8.29 -34.14 -9.65
CA VAL A 351 9.00 -33.71 -10.85
C VAL A 351 10.49 -33.97 -10.66
N ALA A 352 11.06 -34.82 -11.49
CA ALA A 352 12.47 -35.21 -11.40
C ALA A 352 13.15 -35.25 -12.76
N VAL A 353 14.47 -35.05 -12.77
CA VAL A 353 15.34 -35.33 -13.93
C VAL A 353 16.44 -36.25 -13.45
N ASN A 354 16.57 -37.44 -14.05
CA ASN A 354 17.54 -38.46 -13.62
C ASN A 354 17.48 -38.72 -12.10
N SER A 355 16.28 -38.86 -11.54
CA SER A 355 16.00 -39.02 -10.09
C SER A 355 16.36 -37.83 -9.19
N THR A 356 16.80 -36.69 -9.74
CA THR A 356 17.01 -35.46 -8.98
C THR A 356 15.74 -34.62 -9.03
N GLY A 357 15.13 -34.38 -7.86
CA GLY A 357 13.94 -33.55 -7.74
C GLY A 357 14.18 -32.11 -8.23
N VAL A 358 13.21 -31.57 -8.96
CA VAL A 358 13.29 -30.22 -9.53
C VAL A 358 12.41 -29.28 -8.71
N SER A 359 13.01 -28.48 -7.84
CA SER A 359 12.27 -27.48 -7.04
C SER A 359 11.91 -26.23 -7.85
N ASP A 360 10.94 -25.48 -7.33
CA ASP A 360 10.53 -24.16 -7.84
C ASP A 360 9.95 -24.22 -9.27
N ILE A 361 9.31 -25.34 -9.61
CA ILE A 361 8.62 -25.54 -10.89
C ILE A 361 7.11 -25.38 -10.66
N PRO A 362 6.44 -24.49 -11.41
CA PRO A 362 5.00 -24.37 -11.36
C PRO A 362 4.33 -25.62 -11.93
N VAL A 363 3.33 -26.12 -11.21
CA VAL A 363 2.50 -27.24 -11.63
C VAL A 363 1.04 -26.82 -11.56
N GLU A 364 0.30 -27.11 -12.63
CA GLU A 364 -1.15 -26.97 -12.67
C GLU A 364 -1.79 -28.35 -12.58
N PHE A 365 -2.78 -28.48 -11.70
CA PHE A 365 -3.63 -29.66 -11.62
C PHE A 365 -4.96 -29.37 -12.30
N LEU A 366 -5.35 -30.24 -13.22
CA LEU A 366 -6.62 -30.18 -13.93
C LEU A 366 -7.41 -31.45 -13.64
N VAL A 367 -8.73 -31.33 -13.51
CA VAL A 367 -9.65 -32.48 -13.50
C VAL A 367 -10.57 -32.31 -14.70
N GLY A 368 -10.42 -33.19 -15.70
CA GLY A 368 -10.95 -32.90 -17.04
C GLY A 368 -10.31 -31.63 -17.60
N ASP A 369 -11.12 -30.63 -17.95
CA ASP A 369 -10.65 -29.34 -18.47
C ASP A 369 -10.55 -28.23 -17.39
N ALA A 370 -11.03 -28.50 -16.17
CA ALA A 370 -11.06 -27.50 -15.10
C ALA A 370 -9.74 -27.46 -14.33
N VAL A 371 -9.12 -26.28 -14.22
CA VAL A 371 -7.94 -26.07 -13.36
C VAL A 371 -8.40 -26.01 -11.90
N VAL A 372 -8.03 -27.01 -11.11
CA VAL A 372 -8.44 -27.14 -9.70
C VAL A 372 -7.38 -26.65 -8.73
N ALA A 373 -6.11 -26.61 -9.14
CA ALA A 373 -5.03 -26.03 -8.35
C ALA A 373 -3.86 -25.55 -9.21
N ARG A 374 -3.16 -24.53 -8.69
CA ARG A 374 -1.85 -24.07 -9.16
C ARG A 374 -0.90 -24.04 -7.98
N THR A 375 0.23 -24.69 -8.11
CA THR A 375 1.21 -24.80 -7.04
C THR A 375 2.64 -24.81 -7.59
N THR A 376 3.63 -24.94 -6.72
CA THR A 376 5.04 -25.00 -7.09
C THR A 376 5.73 -26.14 -6.34
N THR A 377 6.62 -26.87 -7.02
CA THR A 377 7.36 -27.98 -6.39
C THR A 377 8.26 -27.48 -5.26
N GLY A 378 8.27 -28.21 -4.14
CA GLY A 378 9.16 -27.94 -3.02
C GLY A 378 10.62 -28.35 -3.29
N PRO A 379 11.52 -28.24 -2.29
CA PRO A 379 12.96 -28.51 -2.44
C PRO A 379 13.32 -29.88 -3.04
N ASN A 380 12.49 -30.89 -2.80
CA ASN A 380 12.68 -32.26 -3.30
C ASN A 380 11.99 -32.53 -4.65
N GLY A 381 11.43 -31.51 -5.30
CA GLY A 381 10.67 -31.67 -6.55
C GLY A 381 9.25 -32.19 -6.36
N THR A 382 8.77 -32.30 -5.13
CA THR A 382 7.43 -32.82 -4.80
C THR A 382 6.51 -31.73 -4.28
N VAL A 383 5.22 -31.85 -4.52
CA VAL A 383 4.19 -31.00 -3.91
C VAL A 383 2.86 -31.73 -3.80
N THR A 384 2.12 -31.45 -2.73
CA THR A 384 0.78 -32.00 -2.47
C THR A 384 -0.19 -30.85 -2.25
N ALA A 385 -1.37 -30.96 -2.84
CA ALA A 385 -2.47 -30.00 -2.68
C ALA A 385 -3.77 -30.75 -2.39
N ALA A 386 -4.61 -30.17 -1.54
CA ALA A 386 -5.97 -30.63 -1.31
C ALA A 386 -6.92 -29.72 -2.08
N VAL A 387 -7.72 -30.28 -2.98
CA VAL A 387 -8.66 -29.52 -3.81
C VAL A 387 -10.08 -30.03 -3.62
N GLN A 388 -11.06 -29.17 -3.78
CA GLN A 388 -12.47 -29.58 -3.86
C GLN A 388 -12.86 -29.70 -5.32
N VAL A 389 -13.62 -30.74 -5.68
CA VAL A 389 -14.09 -30.93 -7.05
C VAL A 389 -15.21 -29.93 -7.34
N PRO A 390 -15.03 -29.01 -8.31
CA PRO A 390 -16.04 -28.00 -8.61
C PRO A 390 -17.16 -28.58 -9.48
N ALA A 391 -18.31 -27.89 -9.51
CA ALA A 391 -19.47 -28.28 -10.32
C ALA A 391 -19.21 -28.27 -11.83
N SER A 392 -18.17 -27.55 -12.28
CA SER A 392 -17.81 -27.45 -13.70
C SER A 392 -17.07 -28.66 -14.25
N VAL A 393 -16.73 -29.63 -13.39
CA VAL A 393 -16.21 -30.93 -13.79
C VAL A 393 -17.40 -31.83 -14.05
N ASP A 394 -17.54 -32.32 -15.28
CA ASP A 394 -18.56 -33.31 -15.63
C ASP A 394 -18.36 -34.64 -14.86
N ASP A 395 -19.44 -35.38 -14.62
CA ASP A 395 -19.40 -36.74 -14.05
C ASP A 395 -18.83 -37.79 -15.03
N GLY A 396 -18.58 -39.01 -14.52
CA GLY A 396 -18.04 -40.15 -15.25
C GLY A 396 -16.52 -40.32 -15.14
N ASP A 397 -15.95 -41.08 -16.07
CA ASP A 397 -14.50 -41.32 -16.13
C ASP A 397 -13.76 -40.03 -16.54
N ARG A 398 -12.89 -39.52 -15.66
CA ARG A 398 -12.09 -38.31 -15.87
C ARG A 398 -10.61 -38.58 -15.65
N GLN A 399 -9.79 -37.61 -16.02
CA GLN A 399 -8.35 -37.63 -15.81
C GLN A 399 -7.96 -36.44 -14.95
N VAL A 400 -7.13 -36.70 -13.95
CA VAL A 400 -6.38 -35.67 -13.23
C VAL A 400 -5.05 -35.47 -13.95
N VAL A 401 -4.86 -34.30 -14.54
CA VAL A 401 -3.63 -33.94 -15.25
C VAL A 401 -2.78 -33.05 -14.37
N ALA A 402 -1.58 -33.50 -14.01
CA ALA A 402 -0.55 -32.66 -13.41
C ALA A 402 0.39 -32.20 -14.53
N ARG A 403 0.38 -30.91 -14.89
CA ARG A 403 1.19 -30.38 -16.00
C ARG A 403 2.14 -29.27 -15.58
N ILE A 404 3.30 -29.25 -16.21
CA ILE A 404 4.27 -28.15 -16.17
C ILE A 404 4.00 -27.28 -17.40
N PRO A 405 3.48 -26.05 -17.26
CA PRO A 405 3.02 -25.22 -18.38
C PRO A 405 4.18 -24.49 -19.10
N TYR A 406 5.38 -25.05 -19.10
CA TYR A 406 6.56 -24.42 -19.68
C TYR A 406 6.67 -24.64 -21.19
N GLN A 407 7.12 -23.59 -21.87
CA GLN A 407 7.49 -23.59 -23.29
C GLN A 407 8.88 -22.96 -23.43
N ASP A 408 9.75 -23.57 -24.21
CA ASP A 408 11.11 -23.07 -24.48
C ASP A 408 11.89 -22.67 -23.22
N ARG A 409 11.79 -23.50 -22.16
CA ARG A 409 12.53 -23.36 -20.90
C ARG A 409 13.52 -24.50 -20.70
N ALA A 410 14.51 -24.30 -19.83
CA ALA A 410 15.53 -25.29 -19.50
C ALA A 410 14.95 -26.64 -19.03
N ILE A 411 13.85 -26.60 -18.28
CA ILE A 411 12.97 -27.76 -18.04
C ILE A 411 11.84 -27.70 -19.06
N ALA A 412 11.65 -28.76 -19.84
CA ALA A 412 10.56 -28.85 -20.79
C ALA A 412 9.20 -28.90 -20.07
N GLY A 413 8.15 -28.42 -20.75
CA GLY A 413 6.79 -28.74 -20.36
C GLY A 413 6.57 -30.26 -20.44
N SER A 414 5.92 -30.81 -19.44
CA SER A 414 5.63 -32.24 -19.31
C SER A 414 4.36 -32.40 -18.49
N GLN A 415 3.65 -33.51 -18.67
CA GLN A 415 2.43 -33.80 -17.93
C GLN A 415 2.33 -35.26 -17.54
N SER A 416 1.58 -35.51 -16.47
CA SER A 416 1.21 -36.85 -16.01
C SER A 416 -0.31 -36.90 -15.84
N GLU A 417 -0.90 -38.04 -16.13
CA GLU A 417 -2.35 -38.24 -16.14
C GLU A 417 -2.69 -39.41 -15.22
N HIS A 418 -3.71 -39.21 -14.37
CA HIS A 418 -4.19 -40.23 -13.45
C HIS A 418 -5.71 -40.36 -13.55
N PRO A 419 -6.27 -41.56 -13.78
CA PRO A 419 -7.71 -41.73 -13.91
C PRO A 419 -8.42 -41.49 -12.57
N VAL A 420 -9.58 -40.84 -12.63
CA VAL A 420 -10.48 -40.64 -11.48
C VAL A 420 -11.92 -40.80 -11.94
N VAL A 421 -12.80 -41.32 -11.09
CA VAL A 421 -14.23 -41.40 -11.36
C VAL A 421 -14.92 -40.23 -10.66
N VAL A 422 -15.52 -39.33 -11.44
CA VAL A 422 -16.35 -38.27 -10.88
C VAL A 422 -17.78 -38.77 -10.79
N VAL A 423 -18.33 -38.85 -9.58
CA VAL A 423 -19.68 -39.37 -9.37
C VAL A 423 -20.67 -38.22 -9.45
N GLU A 424 -21.77 -38.41 -10.18
CA GLU A 424 -22.89 -37.48 -10.17
C GLU A 424 -23.41 -37.30 -8.73
N THR A 425 -23.42 -36.07 -8.26
CA THR A 425 -23.90 -35.69 -6.93
C THR A 425 -25.36 -35.27 -7.04
N GLU A 426 -26.25 -36.06 -6.47
CA GLU A 426 -27.69 -35.76 -6.46
C GLU A 426 -27.95 -34.37 -5.84
N THR A 427 -28.81 -33.59 -6.48
CA THR A 427 -29.23 -32.28 -5.99
C THR A 427 -30.70 -32.25 -5.62
N THR A 428 -31.04 -31.35 -4.71
CA THR A 428 -32.40 -31.01 -4.33
C THR A 428 -32.64 -29.52 -4.55
N LEU A 429 -33.78 -29.20 -5.15
CA LEU A 429 -34.19 -27.84 -5.44
C LEU A 429 -35.47 -27.55 -4.67
N SER A 430 -35.53 -26.38 -4.03
CA SER A 430 -36.74 -25.86 -3.41
C SER A 430 -37.11 -24.53 -4.05
N VAL A 431 -38.41 -24.27 -4.17
CA VAL A 431 -38.93 -22.99 -4.64
C VAL A 431 -40.20 -22.62 -3.88
N SER A 432 -40.32 -21.35 -3.57
CA SER A 432 -41.50 -20.68 -3.04
C SER A 432 -41.81 -19.47 -3.91
N ALA A 433 -43.08 -19.17 -4.09
CA ALA A 433 -43.51 -18.08 -4.97
C ALA A 433 -44.64 -17.28 -4.34
N SER A 434 -44.59 -15.96 -4.49
CA SER A 434 -45.61 -15.04 -3.99
C SER A 434 -45.88 -13.94 -5.01
N ARG A 435 -47.16 -13.64 -5.24
CA ARG A 435 -47.59 -12.53 -6.11
C ARG A 435 -47.36 -11.19 -5.41
N THR A 436 -46.84 -10.22 -6.14
CA THR A 436 -46.67 -8.82 -5.74
C THR A 436 -47.18 -7.91 -6.86
N ASP A 437 -47.23 -6.60 -6.63
CA ASP A 437 -47.66 -5.61 -7.64
C ASP A 437 -46.74 -5.59 -8.87
N ASN A 438 -45.50 -6.07 -8.73
CA ASN A 438 -44.46 -6.05 -9.76
C ASN A 438 -44.27 -7.42 -10.45
N GLY A 439 -45.10 -8.42 -10.15
CA GLY A 439 -45.01 -9.76 -10.75
C GLY A 439 -45.06 -10.89 -9.71
N ILE A 440 -44.49 -12.06 -10.05
CA ILE A 440 -44.35 -13.17 -9.10
C ILE A 440 -42.90 -13.22 -8.63
N VAL A 441 -42.70 -13.00 -7.32
CA VAL A 441 -41.39 -13.16 -6.69
C VAL A 441 -41.18 -14.64 -6.37
N ALA A 442 -40.17 -15.25 -6.97
CA ALA A 442 -39.73 -16.62 -6.73
C ALA A 442 -38.47 -16.62 -5.87
N ARG A 443 -38.44 -17.43 -4.83
CA ARG A 443 -37.29 -17.64 -3.93
C ARG A 443 -37.05 -19.11 -3.73
N GLY A 444 -35.81 -19.55 -3.71
CA GLY A 444 -35.49 -20.95 -3.52
C GLY A 444 -34.06 -21.21 -3.14
N GLN A 445 -33.72 -22.49 -3.05
CA GLN A 445 -32.39 -22.97 -2.73
C GLN A 445 -32.08 -24.25 -3.50
N LEU A 446 -30.87 -24.32 -4.07
CA LEU A 446 -30.27 -25.51 -4.66
C LEU A 446 -29.18 -26.02 -3.70
N GLN A 447 -29.26 -27.29 -3.35
CA GLN A 447 -28.32 -27.95 -2.44
C GLN A 447 -28.10 -29.40 -2.90
N THR A 448 -27.01 -30.03 -2.46
CA THR A 448 -26.83 -31.48 -2.63
C THR A 448 -27.88 -32.25 -1.81
N ALA A 449 -28.09 -33.53 -2.09
CA ALA A 449 -28.94 -34.39 -1.28
C ALA A 449 -28.45 -34.52 0.18
N ALA A 450 -27.15 -34.27 0.42
CA ALA A 450 -26.56 -34.21 1.76
C ALA A 450 -26.81 -32.87 2.48
N GLY A 451 -27.34 -31.86 1.78
CA GLY A 451 -27.66 -30.54 2.32
C GLY A 451 -26.56 -29.49 2.13
N ASP A 452 -25.50 -29.79 1.37
CA ASP A 452 -24.45 -28.82 1.06
C ASP A 452 -24.95 -27.80 0.03
N PRO A 453 -24.70 -26.49 0.22
CA PRO A 453 -25.14 -25.47 -0.71
C PRO A 453 -24.42 -25.61 -2.06
N VAL A 454 -25.16 -25.39 -3.15
CA VAL A 454 -24.59 -25.40 -4.51
C VAL A 454 -24.50 -23.97 -5.03
N ALA A 455 -23.28 -23.42 -5.03
CA ALA A 455 -22.99 -22.03 -5.35
C ALA A 455 -22.84 -21.75 -6.86
N ASP A 456 -23.19 -20.53 -7.26
CA ASP A 456 -22.91 -19.94 -8.58
C ASP A 456 -23.39 -20.80 -9.75
N ARG A 457 -24.56 -21.44 -9.59
CA ARG A 457 -25.17 -22.31 -10.61
C ARG A 457 -26.45 -21.70 -11.20
N PRO A 458 -26.70 -21.84 -12.51
CA PRO A 458 -27.88 -21.28 -13.15
C PRO A 458 -29.14 -22.10 -12.86
N VAL A 459 -30.18 -21.47 -12.33
CA VAL A 459 -31.51 -22.06 -12.16
C VAL A 459 -32.50 -21.33 -13.07
N GLN A 460 -33.23 -22.11 -13.88
CA GLN A 460 -34.25 -21.60 -14.77
C GLN A 460 -35.60 -21.53 -14.04
N ILE A 461 -36.22 -20.36 -13.98
CA ILE A 461 -37.50 -20.10 -13.32
C ILE A 461 -38.55 -19.70 -14.37
N GLN A 462 -39.68 -20.40 -14.41
CA GLN A 462 -40.77 -20.14 -15.34
C GLN A 462 -42.11 -20.09 -14.61
N ALA A 463 -42.94 -19.09 -14.91
CA ALA A 463 -44.31 -18.99 -14.39
C ALA A 463 -45.33 -19.33 -15.49
N GLY A 464 -46.08 -20.43 -15.33
CA GLY A 464 -47.01 -20.93 -16.33
C GLY A 464 -46.33 -21.16 -17.68
N ASP A 465 -46.96 -20.66 -18.75
CA ASP A 465 -46.41 -20.69 -20.12
C ASP A 465 -45.59 -19.43 -20.46
N GLY A 466 -45.22 -18.63 -19.45
CA GLY A 466 -44.44 -17.41 -19.63
C GLY A 466 -42.99 -17.66 -20.03
N GLU A 467 -42.24 -16.59 -20.30
CA GLU A 467 -40.80 -16.69 -20.57
C GLU A 467 -40.04 -17.16 -19.32
N ALA A 468 -39.11 -18.09 -19.52
CA ALA A 468 -38.25 -18.56 -18.46
C ALA A 468 -37.10 -17.57 -18.22
N GLN A 469 -36.85 -17.25 -16.95
CA GLN A 469 -35.75 -16.42 -16.49
C GLN A 469 -34.64 -17.33 -15.92
N VAL A 470 -33.37 -16.94 -16.09
CA VAL A 470 -32.24 -17.65 -15.49
C VAL A 470 -31.69 -16.80 -14.36
N VAL A 471 -31.48 -17.40 -13.19
CA VAL A 471 -30.87 -16.75 -12.02
C VAL A 471 -29.74 -17.63 -11.50
N GLU A 472 -28.62 -17.04 -11.10
CA GLU A 472 -27.52 -17.77 -10.47
C GLU A 472 -27.77 -17.91 -8.96
N THR A 473 -27.42 -19.07 -8.41
CA THR A 473 -27.43 -19.28 -6.97
C THR A 473 -26.30 -18.50 -6.30
N THR A 474 -26.55 -17.99 -5.10
CA THR A 474 -25.51 -17.37 -4.26
C THR A 474 -24.58 -18.43 -3.69
N GLN A 475 -23.53 -18.01 -2.97
CA GLN A 475 -22.61 -18.92 -2.25
C GLN A 475 -23.31 -19.88 -1.28
N ASN A 476 -24.49 -19.54 -0.76
CA ASN A 476 -25.29 -20.39 0.13
C ASN A 476 -26.33 -21.24 -0.63
N GLY A 477 -26.26 -21.28 -1.97
CA GLY A 477 -27.18 -22.01 -2.82
C GLY A 477 -28.55 -21.36 -3.01
N SER A 478 -28.81 -20.20 -2.42
CA SER A 478 -30.10 -19.51 -2.52
C SER A 478 -30.23 -18.70 -3.80
N PHE A 479 -31.45 -18.47 -4.29
CA PHE A 479 -31.74 -17.57 -5.39
C PHE A 479 -33.05 -16.80 -5.17
N GLN A 480 -33.16 -15.62 -5.77
CA GLN A 480 -34.39 -14.84 -5.81
C GLN A 480 -34.52 -14.12 -7.16
N THR A 481 -35.70 -14.18 -7.76
CA THR A 481 -36.00 -13.45 -8.99
C THR A 481 -37.47 -13.05 -9.08
N VAL A 482 -37.79 -12.14 -9.99
CA VAL A 482 -39.17 -11.73 -10.30
C VAL A 482 -39.49 -12.19 -11.72
N VAL A 483 -40.55 -12.98 -11.88
CA VAL A 483 -41.05 -13.42 -13.17
C VAL A 483 -42.38 -12.75 -13.50
N ALA A 484 -42.65 -12.55 -14.78
CA ALA A 484 -43.89 -11.95 -15.24
C ALA A 484 -45.10 -12.79 -14.82
N ASP A 485 -46.11 -12.13 -14.26
CA ASP A 485 -47.38 -12.76 -13.93
C ASP A 485 -48.31 -12.70 -15.16
N PRO A 486 -48.82 -13.83 -15.68
CA PRO A 486 -49.64 -13.86 -16.90
C PRO A 486 -51.03 -13.20 -16.74
N GLN A 487 -51.40 -12.70 -15.56
CA GLN A 487 -52.64 -11.96 -15.29
C GLN A 487 -53.93 -12.67 -15.73
N THR A 488 -53.97 -14.01 -15.67
CA THR A 488 -55.11 -14.82 -16.12
C THR A 488 -56.26 -14.87 -15.11
N GLY A 489 -56.06 -14.36 -13.89
CA GLY A 489 -57.02 -14.50 -12.79
C GLY A 489 -57.10 -15.93 -12.24
N GLU A 490 -56.20 -16.81 -12.66
CA GLU A 490 -56.10 -18.21 -12.24
C GLU A 490 -54.87 -18.43 -11.34
N SER A 491 -54.77 -19.62 -10.73
CA SER A 491 -53.56 -20.04 -10.04
C SER A 491 -52.43 -20.26 -11.04
N VAL A 492 -51.25 -19.71 -10.77
CA VAL A 492 -50.06 -19.83 -11.64
C VAL A 492 -49.06 -20.78 -10.99
N THR A 493 -48.61 -21.78 -11.73
CA THR A 493 -47.52 -22.67 -11.30
C THR A 493 -46.18 -22.05 -11.68
N VAL A 494 -45.32 -21.83 -10.69
CA VAL A 494 -43.92 -21.48 -10.89
C VAL A 494 -43.09 -22.75 -10.84
N THR A 495 -42.35 -23.03 -11.91
CA THR A 495 -41.43 -24.15 -12.02
C THR A 495 -40.00 -23.62 -11.96
N ALA A 496 -39.21 -24.14 -11.05
CA ALA A 496 -37.77 -23.95 -10.99
C ALA A 496 -37.08 -25.23 -11.48
N THR A 497 -36.15 -25.11 -12.40
CA THR A 497 -35.41 -26.24 -12.99
C THR A 497 -33.92 -25.94 -12.97
N TYR A 498 -33.16 -26.86 -12.39
CA TYR A 498 -31.71 -26.91 -12.52
C TYR A 498 -31.33 -28.05 -13.47
N THR A 499 -30.70 -27.70 -14.58
CA THR A 499 -30.17 -28.64 -15.58
C THR A 499 -28.89 -28.07 -16.17
N GLU A 500 -27.76 -28.74 -15.94
CA GLU A 500 -26.47 -28.31 -16.47
C GLU A 500 -25.74 -29.51 -17.12
N PRO A 501 -25.76 -29.64 -18.46
CA PRO A 501 -25.20 -30.83 -19.14
C PRO A 501 -23.68 -31.02 -19.01
N ARG A 502 -22.95 -30.00 -18.53
CA ARG A 502 -21.50 -30.03 -18.32
C ARG A 502 -21.19 -29.82 -16.83
N SER A 503 -21.67 -30.74 -16.01
CA SER A 503 -21.55 -30.72 -14.56
C SER A 503 -21.58 -32.13 -13.97
N ASN A 504 -21.04 -32.28 -12.76
CA ASN A 504 -21.20 -33.47 -11.94
C ASN A 504 -22.37 -33.37 -10.96
N LEU A 505 -23.23 -32.36 -11.09
CA LEU A 505 -24.43 -32.21 -10.29
C LEU A 505 -25.64 -32.79 -11.03
N GLY A 506 -26.41 -33.63 -10.34
CA GLY A 506 -27.66 -34.17 -10.88
C GLY A 506 -28.70 -33.07 -11.11
N ASN A 507 -29.56 -33.24 -12.10
CA ASN A 507 -30.64 -32.30 -12.41
C ASN A 507 -31.69 -32.28 -11.27
N ALA A 508 -32.32 -31.13 -11.05
CA ALA A 508 -33.40 -30.99 -10.07
C ALA A 508 -34.55 -30.10 -10.58
N THR A 509 -35.76 -30.35 -10.12
CA THR A 509 -36.94 -29.55 -10.47
C THR A 509 -37.84 -29.39 -9.25
N ALA A 510 -38.37 -28.19 -9.06
CA ALA A 510 -39.29 -27.85 -7.98
C ALA A 510 -40.44 -26.99 -8.52
N THR A 511 -41.62 -27.09 -7.92
CA THR A 511 -42.77 -26.28 -8.29
C THR A 511 -43.42 -25.62 -7.08
N ALA A 512 -43.93 -24.41 -7.27
CA ALA A 512 -44.75 -23.69 -6.30
C ALA A 512 -45.99 -23.12 -6.98
N THR A 513 -47.15 -23.21 -6.34
CA THR A 513 -48.41 -22.67 -6.88
C THR A 513 -48.76 -21.34 -6.21
N VAL A 514 -48.94 -20.30 -7.02
CA VAL A 514 -49.44 -19.01 -6.59
C VAL A 514 -50.95 -18.97 -6.82
N ALA A 515 -51.74 -18.83 -5.76
CA ALA A 515 -53.20 -18.79 -5.85
C ALA A 515 -53.69 -17.60 -6.69
N ALA A 516 -54.86 -17.75 -7.33
CA ALA A 516 -55.54 -16.67 -8.05
C ALA A 516 -55.72 -15.43 -7.15
N GLY A 517 -55.31 -14.26 -7.63
CA GLY A 517 -55.57 -13.01 -6.92
C GLY A 517 -57.07 -12.73 -6.96
N THR A 518 -57.74 -12.80 -5.82
CA THR A 518 -59.08 -12.22 -5.69
C THR A 518 -58.95 -10.72 -5.90
N GLY A 519 -59.39 -10.24 -7.06
CA GLY A 519 -59.63 -8.82 -7.31
C GLY A 519 -60.44 -8.22 -6.17
N GLY A 520 -60.08 -6.99 -5.78
CA GLY A 520 -60.59 -6.28 -4.62
C GLY A 520 -62.10 -6.44 -4.40
N GLY A 521 -62.44 -7.17 -3.35
CA GLY A 521 -63.78 -7.23 -2.79
C GLY A 521 -63.73 -6.69 -1.35
N ASN A 522 -64.42 -5.58 -1.12
CA ASN A 522 -64.67 -5.00 0.20
C ASN A 522 -65.00 -6.11 1.23
N PRO A 523 -64.46 -6.09 2.46
CA PRO A 523 -64.76 -7.13 3.44
C PRO A 523 -66.24 -7.03 3.86
N PRO A 524 -66.99 -8.14 3.95
CA PRO A 524 -68.27 -8.11 4.63
C PRO A 524 -68.03 -7.91 6.13
N VAL A 525 -68.47 -6.75 6.61
CA VAL A 525 -68.71 -6.50 8.04
C VAL A 525 -69.70 -7.52 8.58
N GLY A 526 -69.30 -8.29 9.61
CA GLY A 526 -70.22 -9.22 10.26
C GLY A 526 -69.64 -10.17 11.30
N SER A 527 -69.44 -9.65 12.51
CA SER A 527 -69.76 -10.32 13.79
C SER A 527 -68.90 -11.50 14.28
N GLY A 528 -67.81 -11.16 14.97
CA GLY A 528 -67.58 -11.53 16.37
C GLY A 528 -67.55 -13.01 16.79
N SER A 529 -66.34 -13.54 16.91
CA SER A 529 -65.90 -14.30 18.09
C SER A 529 -64.38 -14.45 18.08
N ASP A 530 -63.81 -14.16 19.25
CA ASP A 530 -62.40 -14.25 19.62
C ASP A 530 -61.68 -15.54 19.21
N ARG A 531 -60.38 -15.38 18.92
CA ARG A 531 -59.27 -16.36 19.07
C ARG A 531 -59.39 -17.67 18.30
N ASP A 532 -58.77 -17.71 17.12
CA ASP A 532 -57.79 -18.72 16.71
C ASP A 532 -57.35 -18.40 15.26
N ILE A 533 -56.28 -19.03 14.79
CA ILE A 533 -55.62 -18.82 13.48
C ILE A 533 -54.53 -17.73 13.46
N LEU A 534 -53.62 -17.81 14.43
CA LEU A 534 -52.20 -17.64 14.15
C LEU A 534 -51.53 -18.94 14.58
N ILE A 535 -50.65 -19.49 13.75
CA ILE A 535 -49.92 -20.78 13.91
C ILE A 535 -50.67 -21.98 13.31
N ASP A 536 -50.65 -22.11 11.98
CA ASP A 536 -50.66 -23.44 11.35
C ASP A 536 -49.94 -23.44 9.99
N THR A 537 -48.71 -22.92 9.92
CA THR A 537 -47.80 -23.16 8.78
C THR A 537 -46.32 -22.90 9.11
N LEU A 538 -45.91 -23.01 10.39
CA LEU A 538 -44.52 -22.76 10.78
C LEU A 538 -43.90 -23.76 11.77
N LEU A 539 -44.52 -24.93 11.98
CA LEU A 539 -44.00 -25.98 12.86
C LEU A 539 -44.11 -27.37 12.20
N GLY A 540 -43.50 -27.52 11.03
CA GLY A 540 -43.32 -28.80 10.34
C GLY A 540 -41.87 -29.21 10.06
N ILE A 541 -40.88 -28.42 10.51
CA ILE A 541 -39.45 -28.65 10.21
C ILE A 541 -38.62 -29.00 11.46
N LEU A 542 -39.24 -29.13 12.64
CA LEU A 542 -38.53 -29.59 13.84
C LEU A 542 -39.40 -30.60 14.59
N PHE A 543 -38.85 -31.80 14.77
CA PHE A 543 -39.44 -33.02 15.34
C PHE A 543 -40.17 -33.93 14.35
N GLY A 544 -39.44 -34.94 13.87
CA GLY A 544 -39.99 -36.12 13.21
C GLY A 544 -40.98 -36.82 14.14
N SER A 545 -42.16 -37.11 13.59
CA SER A 545 -43.15 -37.98 14.22
C SER A 545 -42.85 -39.42 13.85
N ASP A 546 -42.35 -40.18 14.83
CA ASP A 546 -42.41 -41.63 14.88
C ASP A 546 -43.86 -42.11 14.76
N GLU A 547 -44.19 -42.83 13.70
CA GLU A 547 -45.27 -43.82 13.71
C GLU A 547 -44.65 -45.22 13.82
N ASN A 548 -44.73 -45.77 15.02
CA ASN A 548 -44.39 -47.15 15.37
C ASN A 548 -45.54 -48.10 14.98
N PRO A 549 -45.31 -49.20 14.26
CA PRO A 549 -46.07 -50.42 14.45
C PRO A 549 -45.29 -51.35 15.40
N GLY A 550 -45.88 -51.58 16.57
CA GLY A 550 -45.22 -52.28 17.66
C GLY A 550 -44.84 -53.73 17.36
N ILE A 551 -43.63 -54.11 17.77
CA ILE A 551 -43.24 -55.49 18.04
C ILE A 551 -42.33 -55.54 19.29
N GLY A 552 -42.81 -56.22 20.32
CA GLY A 552 -42.08 -57.11 21.24
C GLY A 552 -40.79 -56.63 21.93
N PHE A 553 -40.88 -56.34 23.23
CA PHE A 553 -39.75 -56.21 24.15
C PHE A 553 -38.91 -57.49 24.26
N GLY A 554 -37.58 -57.33 24.28
CA GLY A 554 -36.60 -58.34 24.69
C GLY A 554 -35.22 -57.74 24.99
N ASN A 555 -35.02 -57.28 26.23
CA ASN A 555 -33.79 -57.12 27.01
C ASN A 555 -32.41 -56.93 26.31
N GLY A 556 -31.69 -55.83 26.64
CA GLY A 556 -30.22 -55.90 26.71
C GLY A 556 -29.41 -54.58 26.71
N VAL A 557 -29.24 -53.97 27.89
CA VAL A 557 -28.01 -53.38 28.50
C VAL A 557 -27.03 -52.42 27.74
N ILE A 558 -26.64 -51.33 28.46
CA ILE A 558 -25.43 -50.45 28.38
C ILE A 558 -25.34 -49.51 27.16
N GLY A 559 -25.08 -48.20 27.22
CA GLY A 559 -24.71 -47.25 28.27
C GLY A 559 -24.01 -46.04 27.62
N TYR A 560 -23.94 -44.92 28.37
CA TYR A 560 -23.10 -43.71 28.24
C TYR A 560 -23.86 -42.38 28.14
N SER A 561 -23.56 -41.56 29.14
CA SER A 561 -24.10 -40.25 29.45
C SER A 561 -23.06 -39.18 29.15
N TRP A 562 -23.53 -38.00 28.75
CA TRP A 562 -23.01 -36.72 29.23
C TRP A 562 -24.02 -35.60 29.02
N LEU A 563 -24.23 -34.83 30.10
CA LEU A 563 -24.87 -33.52 30.17
C LEU A 563 -23.75 -32.46 30.26
N PRO A 564 -23.97 -31.22 29.79
CA PRO A 564 -23.08 -30.08 30.00
C PRO A 564 -23.46 -29.29 31.27
N VAL A 565 -22.50 -28.64 31.91
CA VAL A 565 -22.73 -27.61 32.96
C VAL A 565 -21.95 -26.34 32.62
N LEU A 566 -22.72 -25.31 32.26
CA LEU A 566 -22.71 -23.91 32.71
C LEU A 566 -21.50 -23.30 33.42
N GLY A 567 -21.24 -22.03 33.04
CA GLY A 567 -20.71 -20.95 33.88
C GLY A 567 -19.34 -20.43 33.38
N GLY A 568 -19.14 -19.21 32.89
CA GLY A 568 -19.84 -17.95 33.12
C GLY A 568 -19.08 -17.09 34.14
N GLY A 569 -18.38 -16.05 33.67
CA GLY A 569 -18.26 -14.78 34.41
C GLY A 569 -16.85 -14.30 34.84
N LEU A 570 -16.55 -13.07 34.39
CA LEU A 570 -15.84 -11.96 35.07
C LEU A 570 -14.31 -11.98 35.26
N ALA A 571 -13.63 -10.99 34.66
CA ALA A 571 -12.81 -9.99 35.37
C ALA A 571 -12.36 -8.81 34.46
N LEU A 572 -12.43 -7.60 35.01
CA LEU A 572 -12.05 -6.29 34.45
C LEU A 572 -10.57 -5.94 34.74
N ILE A 573 -9.96 -5.19 33.80
CA ILE A 573 -9.04 -4.01 33.95
C ILE A 573 -7.89 -4.07 34.98
N VAL A 574 -6.64 -3.88 34.54
CA VAL A 574 -5.68 -2.82 34.98
C VAL A 574 -4.55 -2.64 33.93
N VAL A 575 -4.22 -1.37 33.74
CA VAL A 575 -3.29 -0.65 32.84
C VAL A 575 -1.79 -0.88 33.14
N GLY A 576 -0.93 -0.71 32.11
CA GLY A 576 0.25 0.17 32.24
C GLY A 576 1.65 -0.44 32.39
N ALA A 577 2.53 0.03 31.50
CA ALA A 577 3.98 0.19 31.65
C ALA A 577 4.86 -1.08 31.62
N SER A 578 5.83 -1.09 30.69
CA SER A 578 7.26 -1.22 30.98
C SER A 578 8.11 -1.03 29.71
N TRP A 579 8.39 0.24 29.40
CA TRP A 579 9.66 0.66 28.83
C TRP A 579 10.64 0.83 30.01
N PHE A 580 11.94 0.63 29.78
CA PHE A 580 13.06 0.85 30.72
C PHE A 580 13.33 -0.22 31.80
N VAL A 581 14.40 -1.00 31.62
CA VAL A 581 15.57 -1.17 32.54
C VAL A 581 16.51 -2.23 31.92
N VAL A 582 17.56 -1.83 31.21
CA VAL A 582 18.87 -2.50 31.27
C VAL A 582 19.96 -1.44 31.15
N ALA A 583 20.24 -0.76 32.27
CA ALA A 583 21.54 -0.18 32.53
C ALA A 583 21.89 -0.46 33.99
N ARG A 584 23.07 -1.08 34.17
CA ARG A 584 23.79 -1.31 35.44
C ARG A 584 23.19 -2.33 36.42
N PHE A 585 23.84 -3.49 36.51
CA PHE A 585 24.79 -3.73 37.60
C PHE A 585 25.74 -4.90 37.26
N ASN A 586 27.04 -4.58 37.29
CA ASN A 586 28.15 -5.50 37.42
C ASN A 586 27.98 -6.40 38.66
N GLN A 587 28.42 -7.67 38.63
CA GLN A 587 29.69 -8.08 39.26
C GLN A 587 30.01 -9.58 39.07
N THR A 588 31.25 -9.80 38.58
CA THR A 588 32.19 -10.91 38.87
C THR A 588 31.81 -12.37 38.60
N GLN A 589 32.56 -12.97 37.68
CA GLN A 589 33.26 -14.21 38.01
C GLN A 589 34.68 -14.19 37.43
N ASP A 590 35.66 -14.20 38.33
CA ASP A 590 37.07 -14.42 38.06
C ASP A 590 37.29 -15.79 37.41
N THR A 591 38.11 -15.85 36.36
CA THR A 591 38.96 -17.02 36.13
C THR A 591 40.26 -16.56 35.48
N ASP A 592 41.30 -16.55 36.30
CA ASP A 592 42.70 -16.53 35.90
C ASP A 592 42.98 -17.59 34.83
N THR A 593 43.54 -17.18 33.68
CA THR A 593 44.52 -18.00 32.97
C THR A 593 45.53 -17.09 32.30
N THR A 594 46.75 -17.16 32.83
CA THR A 594 47.94 -16.45 32.41
C THR A 594 48.46 -17.04 31.09
N ALA A 595 48.65 -16.21 30.06
CA ALA A 595 49.52 -16.53 28.94
C ALA A 595 50.17 -15.24 28.41
N SER A 596 51.47 -15.10 28.67
CA SER A 596 52.35 -14.09 28.08
C SER A 596 52.58 -14.36 26.59
N VAL A 597 52.36 -13.36 25.73
CA VAL A 597 53.10 -13.22 24.47
C VAL A 597 53.36 -11.73 24.18
N GLU A 598 54.63 -11.39 24.31
CA GLU A 598 55.47 -10.48 23.50
C GLU A 598 54.81 -9.32 22.73
N THR A 599 55.09 -8.11 23.22
CA THR A 599 54.84 -6.80 22.63
C THR A 599 55.69 -6.58 21.38
N ALA A 600 55.03 -6.29 20.24
CA ALA A 600 55.64 -5.60 19.11
C ALA A 600 54.84 -4.30 18.88
N ASP A 601 55.51 -3.16 19.03
CA ASP A 601 54.98 -1.81 18.77
C ASP A 601 54.58 -1.66 17.29
N PRO A 602 53.35 -1.22 16.97
CA PRO A 602 53.08 -0.55 15.71
C PRO A 602 53.38 0.95 15.82
N PRO A 603 53.82 1.62 14.74
CA PRO A 603 54.22 3.02 14.78
C PRO A 603 53.02 3.92 15.06
N SER A 604 53.23 4.87 15.97
CA SER A 604 52.32 5.97 16.25
C SER A 604 52.17 6.86 15.01
N THR A 605 51.10 6.65 14.26
CA THR A 605 50.56 7.68 13.38
C THR A 605 49.67 8.56 14.25
N GLU A 606 49.99 9.85 14.31
CA GLU A 606 49.12 10.89 14.87
C GLU A 606 47.67 10.67 14.38
N PRO A 607 46.65 10.83 15.24
CA PRO A 607 45.30 10.96 14.74
C PRO A 607 45.29 12.24 13.93
N ASP A 608 45.23 12.10 12.60
CA ASP A 608 44.89 13.20 11.72
C ASP A 608 43.58 13.78 12.26
N LYS A 609 43.68 15.05 12.64
CA LYS A 609 42.56 15.87 13.10
C LYS A 609 41.41 15.66 12.10
N PRO A 610 40.20 15.31 12.54
CA PRO A 610 39.09 15.15 11.60
C PRO A 610 39.00 16.44 10.79
N PRO A 611 38.89 16.37 9.44
CA PRO A 611 38.58 17.55 8.68
C PRO A 611 37.24 18.05 9.24
N THR A 612 37.22 19.31 9.65
CA THR A 612 35.97 20.06 9.81
C THR A 612 35.25 19.92 8.48
N ILE A 613 34.33 18.96 8.38
CA ILE A 613 33.39 18.93 7.28
C ILE A 613 32.64 20.25 7.41
N LEU A 614 32.71 20.98 6.32
CA LEU A 614 32.21 22.32 6.14
C LEU A 614 30.81 22.43 6.75
N ASP A 615 30.62 23.45 7.59
CA ASP A 615 29.34 24.13 7.79
C ASP A 615 28.89 24.73 6.42
N ASP A 616 28.73 23.89 5.39
CA ASP A 616 27.88 24.22 4.26
C ASP A 616 26.50 23.67 4.61
N ALA A 617 25.98 24.22 5.72
CA ALA A 617 24.56 24.17 6.00
C ALA A 617 23.88 24.79 4.78
N GLY A 618 22.79 24.19 4.31
CA GLY A 618 21.88 24.86 3.38
C GLY A 618 21.50 26.26 3.90
N PRO A 619 20.79 27.07 3.11
CA PRO A 619 20.47 28.45 3.46
C PRO A 619 20.02 28.54 4.92
N THR A 620 20.62 29.48 5.63
CA THR A 620 20.30 29.75 7.03
C THR A 620 18.80 30.02 7.17
N PHE A 621 18.28 29.83 8.37
CA PHE A 621 16.87 30.04 8.67
C PHE A 621 16.39 31.43 8.21
N GLU A 622 17.20 32.46 8.47
CA GLU A 622 16.95 33.84 8.04
C GLU A 622 16.98 34.00 6.51
N GLU A 623 17.92 33.36 5.80
CA GLU A 623 17.98 33.37 4.33
C GLU A 623 16.76 32.67 3.70
N ARG A 624 16.22 31.62 4.34
CA ARG A 624 15.00 30.95 3.88
C ARG A 624 13.76 31.81 4.07
N ILE A 625 13.59 32.45 5.22
CA ILE A 625 12.46 33.38 5.44
C ILE A 625 12.49 34.52 4.43
N GLU A 626 13.65 35.14 4.21
CA GLU A 626 13.79 36.23 3.23
C GLU A 626 13.42 35.75 1.82
N THR A 627 13.84 34.53 1.44
CA THR A 627 13.48 33.93 0.15
C THR A 627 11.96 33.70 0.00
N TYR A 628 11.27 33.25 1.05
CA TYR A 628 9.83 33.08 1.03
C TYR A 628 9.06 34.40 1.00
N LEU A 629 9.54 35.42 1.72
CA LEU A 629 8.98 36.77 1.64
C LEU A 629 9.17 37.41 0.26
N ASP A 630 10.35 37.23 -0.36
CA ASP A 630 10.68 37.78 -1.68
C ASP A 630 9.94 37.08 -2.83
N SER A 631 9.64 35.79 -2.68
CA SER A 631 8.85 35.00 -3.63
C SER A 631 7.33 35.17 -3.46
N GLY A 632 6.88 35.90 -2.44
CA GLY A 632 5.47 36.14 -2.16
C GLY A 632 4.74 34.99 -1.46
N ASN A 633 5.48 34.03 -0.91
CA ASN A 633 4.94 32.91 -0.16
C ASN A 633 4.88 33.24 1.34
N TYR A 634 3.88 34.05 1.68
CA TYR A 634 3.68 34.60 3.02
C TYR A 634 3.32 33.53 4.05
N ASP A 635 2.65 32.46 3.63
CA ASP A 635 2.30 31.33 4.51
C ASP A 635 3.55 30.57 4.94
N ALA A 636 4.41 30.19 3.98
CA ALA A 636 5.68 29.53 4.28
C ALA A 636 6.59 30.38 5.16
N ALA A 637 6.70 31.69 4.89
CA ALA A 637 7.47 32.61 5.71
C ALA A 637 6.94 32.69 7.16
N THR A 638 5.61 32.70 7.33
CA THR A 638 4.96 32.75 8.64
C THR A 638 5.11 31.42 9.40
N VAL A 639 5.02 30.29 8.70
CA VAL A 639 5.26 28.95 9.26
C VAL A 639 6.69 28.83 9.77
N LEU A 640 7.68 29.28 9.00
CA LEU A 640 9.06 29.34 9.43
C LEU A 640 9.26 30.26 10.64
N ALA A 641 8.69 31.47 10.63
CA ALA A 641 8.78 32.42 11.73
C ALA A 641 8.26 31.83 13.05
N TYR A 642 7.12 31.13 13.01
CA TYR A 642 6.60 30.40 14.16
C TYR A 642 7.50 29.26 14.59
N THR A 643 8.02 28.48 13.66
CA THR A 643 8.96 27.37 13.93
C THR A 643 10.18 27.86 14.71
N ALA A 644 10.76 29.00 14.35
CA ALA A 644 11.87 29.60 15.09
C ALA A 644 11.55 29.88 16.56
N VAL A 645 10.41 30.53 16.80
CA VAL A 645 9.95 30.88 18.14
C VAL A 645 9.68 29.62 18.96
N HIS A 646 9.06 28.61 18.33
CA HIS A 646 8.80 27.32 18.94
C HIS A 646 10.09 26.60 19.38
N ASP A 647 11.07 26.44 18.50
CA ASP A 647 12.32 25.72 18.79
C ASP A 647 13.11 26.38 19.92
N GLU A 648 13.11 27.72 19.96
CA GLU A 648 13.74 28.48 21.03
C GLU A 648 13.02 28.29 22.38
N LEU A 649 11.68 28.29 22.38
CA LEU A 649 10.87 28.05 23.58
C LEU A 649 11.02 26.61 24.11
N VAL A 650 11.04 25.60 23.23
CA VAL A 650 11.29 24.20 23.61
C VAL A 650 12.69 24.07 24.25
N THR A 651 13.71 24.66 23.62
CA THR A 651 15.10 24.59 24.10
C THR A 651 15.30 25.31 25.44
N LYS A 652 14.68 26.48 25.62
CA LYS A 652 14.91 27.36 26.77
C LYS A 652 14.03 27.02 27.98
N ASN A 653 12.79 26.58 27.72
CA ASN A 653 11.78 26.40 28.76
C ASN A 653 11.40 24.93 29.01
N GLY A 654 11.92 23.98 28.21
CA GLY A 654 11.66 22.55 28.38
C GLY A 654 10.22 22.15 28.12
N ILE A 655 9.53 22.91 27.26
CA ILE A 655 8.17 22.63 26.78
C ILE A 655 8.22 21.35 25.93
N ASP A 656 7.18 20.51 26.02
CA ASP A 656 7.11 19.23 25.30
C ASP A 656 7.03 19.45 23.78
N GLU A 657 7.79 18.68 22.99
CA GLU A 657 7.82 18.79 21.52
C GLU A 657 6.46 18.50 20.85
N GLY A 658 5.54 17.82 21.56
CA GLY A 658 4.19 17.52 21.09
C GLY A 658 3.14 18.59 21.42
N THR A 659 3.53 19.73 22.00
CA THR A 659 2.61 20.79 22.43
C THR A 659 1.96 21.49 21.23
N THR A 660 0.64 21.71 21.26
CA THR A 660 -0.03 22.45 20.19
C THR A 660 0.32 23.94 20.23
N HIS A 661 0.17 24.69 19.13
CA HIS A 661 0.60 26.10 19.03
C HIS A 661 -0.08 27.04 20.04
N TRP A 662 -1.35 26.79 20.39
CA TRP A 662 -2.04 27.53 21.45
C TRP A 662 -1.69 27.06 22.87
N GLU A 663 -1.30 25.79 23.02
CA GLU A 663 -0.75 25.28 24.28
C GLU A 663 0.67 25.83 24.50
N LEU A 664 1.49 26.00 23.45
CA LEU A 664 2.80 26.65 23.52
C LEU A 664 2.67 28.07 24.07
N LEU A 665 1.72 28.86 23.57
CA LEU A 665 1.45 30.21 24.09
C LEU A 665 1.01 30.19 25.57
N ARG A 666 0.17 29.21 25.93
CA ARG A 666 -0.31 29.03 27.31
C ARG A 666 0.83 28.64 28.26
N GLU A 667 1.62 27.66 27.87
CA GLU A 667 2.76 27.19 28.66
C GLU A 667 3.86 28.24 28.74
N SER A 668 4.05 29.07 27.70
CA SER A 668 4.97 30.22 27.74
C SER A 668 4.57 31.24 28.81
N ARG A 669 3.26 31.52 28.96
CA ARG A 669 2.72 32.37 30.03
C ARG A 669 2.94 31.74 31.42
N GLU A 670 2.79 30.42 31.53
CA GLU A 670 2.95 29.69 32.80
C GLU A 670 4.43 29.54 33.24
N HIS A 671 5.36 29.45 32.28
CA HIS A 671 6.80 29.36 32.51
C HIS A 671 7.50 30.73 32.66
N GLY A 672 6.73 31.82 32.70
CA GLY A 672 7.22 33.15 33.10
C GLY A 672 7.90 33.95 31.99
N VAL A 673 7.54 33.71 30.72
CA VAL A 673 7.94 34.59 29.61
C VAL A 673 7.34 36.00 29.84
N PRO A 674 8.13 37.09 29.69
CA PRO A 674 7.67 38.47 29.85
C PRO A 674 6.41 38.79 29.02
N GLU A 675 5.51 39.65 29.53
CA GLU A 675 4.22 39.95 28.87
C GLU A 675 4.38 40.55 27.46
N ASP A 676 5.44 41.31 27.23
CA ASP A 676 5.83 41.85 25.93
C ASP A 676 6.22 40.74 24.95
N GLN A 677 7.07 39.80 25.37
CA GLN A 677 7.45 38.65 24.55
C GLN A 677 6.27 37.69 24.32
N VAL A 678 5.36 37.54 25.29
CA VAL A 678 4.12 36.77 25.12
C VAL A 678 3.22 37.37 24.04
N ALA A 679 3.14 38.70 23.94
CA ALA A 679 2.37 39.37 22.89
C ALA A 679 3.00 39.18 21.50
N ASP A 680 4.32 39.13 21.45
CA ASP A 680 5.06 38.81 20.22
C ASP A 680 4.83 37.35 19.79
N ILE A 681 4.90 36.39 20.73
CA ILE A 681 4.57 34.97 20.49
C ILE A 681 3.12 34.82 20.04
N GLU A 682 2.16 35.52 20.68
CA GLU A 682 0.74 35.50 20.30
C GLU A 682 0.52 35.99 18.86
N THR A 683 1.22 37.06 18.47
CA THR A 683 1.18 37.59 17.09
C THR A 683 1.67 36.55 16.07
N VAL A 684 2.75 35.84 16.40
CA VAL A 684 3.33 34.80 15.55
C VAL A 684 2.43 33.56 15.50
N VAL A 685 1.86 33.14 16.63
CA VAL A 685 0.91 32.00 16.72
C VAL A 685 -0.36 32.27 15.93
N GLU A 686 -0.95 33.47 16.01
CA GLU A 686 -2.14 33.83 15.25
C GLU A 686 -1.87 33.85 13.74
N ALA A 687 -0.73 34.41 13.33
CA ALA A 687 -0.35 34.42 11.93
C ALA A 687 -0.09 33.00 11.42
N PHE A 688 0.52 32.15 12.24
CA PHE A 688 0.73 30.74 11.94
C PHE A 688 -0.56 29.94 11.82
N GLU A 689 -1.53 30.16 12.72
CA GLU A 689 -2.83 29.49 12.64
C GLU A 689 -3.50 29.85 11.30
N MET A 690 -3.38 31.10 10.86
CA MET A 690 -3.83 31.50 9.53
C MET A 690 -3.06 30.78 8.43
N ALA A 691 -1.73 30.82 8.44
CA ALA A 691 -0.90 30.22 7.41
C ALA A 691 -1.07 28.69 7.28
N ALA A 692 -1.33 28.00 8.40
CA ALA A 692 -1.37 26.54 8.45
C ALA A 692 -2.79 25.96 8.31
N PHE A 693 -3.82 26.71 8.71
CA PHE A 693 -5.18 26.18 8.83
C PHE A 693 -6.27 27.09 8.24
N ALA A 694 -5.97 28.35 7.92
CA ALA A 694 -6.99 29.25 7.38
C ALA A 694 -7.20 29.08 5.87
N PRO A 695 -8.43 29.40 5.41
CA PRO A 695 -8.82 29.36 4.00
C PRO A 695 -8.03 30.26 3.04
N THR A 696 -7.41 31.31 3.58
CA THR A 696 -6.80 32.40 2.82
C THR A 696 -5.37 32.59 3.27
N SER A 697 -4.47 32.78 2.31
CA SER A 697 -3.07 33.10 2.59
C SER A 697 -2.95 34.31 3.51
N VAL A 698 -1.94 34.31 4.36
CA VAL A 698 -1.64 35.40 5.28
C VAL A 698 -1.33 36.67 4.48
N GLU A 699 -2.01 37.75 4.83
CA GLU A 699 -1.75 39.08 4.25
C GLU A 699 -0.27 39.45 4.37
N PRO A 700 0.35 40.04 3.32
CA PRO A 700 1.79 40.32 3.28
C PRO A 700 2.29 41.09 4.51
N SER A 701 1.51 42.09 4.94
CA SER A 701 1.85 42.92 6.10
C SER A 701 1.81 42.15 7.43
N ARG A 702 0.95 41.12 7.53
CA ARG A 702 0.82 40.27 8.72
C ARG A 702 1.92 39.22 8.76
N ALA A 703 2.29 38.64 7.62
CA ALA A 703 3.42 37.73 7.52
C ALA A 703 4.75 38.45 7.83
N GLN A 704 4.96 39.65 7.29
CA GLN A 704 6.11 40.48 7.63
C GLN A 704 6.15 40.83 9.12
N ALA A 705 5.00 41.20 9.71
CA ALA A 705 4.94 41.46 11.15
C ALA A 705 5.27 40.20 11.98
N ALA A 706 4.79 39.02 11.59
CA ALA A 706 5.11 37.76 12.27
C ALA A 706 6.61 37.43 12.18
N VAL A 707 7.23 37.61 11.00
CA VAL A 707 8.67 37.44 10.81
C VAL A 707 9.46 38.42 11.68
N GLU A 708 9.10 39.71 11.67
CA GLU A 708 9.77 40.72 12.50
C GLU A 708 9.68 40.38 13.99
N ARG A 709 8.50 39.96 14.48
CA ARG A 709 8.34 39.56 15.89
C ARG A 709 9.09 38.29 16.25
N ALA A 710 9.18 37.33 15.34
CA ALA A 710 10.01 36.14 15.55
C ALA A 710 11.51 36.50 15.64
N GLN A 711 11.97 37.44 14.81
CA GLN A 711 13.35 37.95 14.84
C GLN A 711 13.65 38.74 16.12
N ASP A 712 12.73 39.63 16.54
CA ASP A 712 12.85 40.38 17.80
C ASP A 712 12.91 39.42 19.00
N PHE A 713 12.09 38.38 19.01
CA PHE A 713 12.09 37.35 20.05
C PHE A 713 13.41 36.58 20.14
N GLN A 714 14.00 36.22 18.99
CA GLN A 714 15.32 35.58 18.93
C GLN A 714 16.46 36.53 19.33
N ALA A 715 16.34 37.81 19.00
CA ALA A 715 17.34 38.83 19.34
C ALA A 715 17.36 39.12 20.86
N ASP A 716 16.20 39.15 21.51
CA ASP A 716 16.05 39.37 22.96
C ASP A 716 16.40 38.13 23.80
N SER A 717 16.51 36.96 23.15
CA SER A 717 16.83 35.70 23.80
C SER A 717 18.32 35.31 23.76
N ARG A 718 19.13 36.03 22.95
CA ARG A 718 20.61 35.95 22.91
C ARG A 718 21.25 36.90 23.93
#